data_AF-A0A6S7FBT2-F1
#
_entry.id   AF-A0A6S7FBT2-F1
#
_cell.length_a   1.000
_cell.length_b   1.000
_cell.length_c   1.000
_cell.angle_alpha   90.00
_cell.angle_beta   90.00
_cell.angle_gamma   90.00
#
_symmetry.space_group_name_H-M   'P 1'
#
loop_
_entity.id
_entity.type
_entity.pdbx_description
1 polymer ?
#
loop_
_entity_poly.entity_id
_entity_poly.type
_entity_poly.pdbx_seq_one_letter_code
_entity_poly.pdbx_strand_id
1 'polypeptide(L)'
;MKHCILIKYCCLDEKSKTLKRGSISTINLPKKSHEESKPSTSRRIIEKKELVPSKVYKDINDLKSKVSKLGLTGWSRKFDENTFSLDYFDGKHALPHYTLKVDSGLGFTVAAFGWFLPENHHIYLEHKHSVTYVSVASLITEIRNLYVCPGLPLTDSTTTLLHVTDPVDGVSEVTRHTVPLCPEVYCDKDTPYQVSLYLRSADCLMLQTSGEDACDSCSKVLASEVKRQKQSVIKKATSLKEKAPLSGSSKERLIATIQQQRIEAKGLKDRLSGLEKEINSNSITVNESLEGDILNILGNADLKKTPHMDFFWQQQKKLLSSPKFGRRYHPHLIRFCLSIHAKSPSVYRELSSSGVLVLPSERVLRDYRNFFKPKPGFCKENIEKLCDATKQLFDCQRYVVLSFDEMKIQSNLVFDKHTNELIGFVDLGDEDVNTAVFDTPTTLASHVLAFMVRGVASDLKYILGYFSTQSLTSFQIMPLFWKAVSILEVTCNLWVCAAVSDGASSNRKFYELHASLVEENYSVDVVHRTINLFAPSRYIYFFSDAPHLIKTSRNCLFNSGTGKHSRLMWNGCDMIWRHVSALYYADLDQGLHQLPKITPDHINLTSFSKMKVNLAAQVLSSTMALALRRFYTDGSAEETASFCEMINRFFDCLNVRSTFEHTRKRNDFLAPYSSADDERFDWLQNTFLVYLQEWLTAIHQRTGNFSNDDRAKMFISHQTYHGLRMTVHSLVEVTKFLLSEGLEYVLSEKFCQDLLGEYFGHQRSSRGGYSDNPTVQSFGYNNLTIAAQRSIAPVVRGNVMGRHKGESSKWVVVSEEPLPKRKRKSSQKNK
;
A
#
# COMPACT_ATOMS: atom_id res chain seq x y z
N MET A 1 -35.72 18.92 28.47
CA MET A 1 -35.98 18.40 27.11
C MET A 1 -35.16 19.21 26.12
N LYS A 2 -34.24 18.55 25.40
CA LYS A 2 -33.21 19.16 24.54
C LYS A 2 -33.84 19.84 23.32
N HIS A 3 -33.61 21.14 23.13
CA HIS A 3 -33.78 21.81 21.83
C HIS A 3 -32.40 21.98 21.21
N CYS A 4 -32.09 21.11 20.24
CA CYS A 4 -30.87 21.17 19.44
C CYS A 4 -31.02 22.24 18.35
N ILE A 5 -30.15 23.24 18.37
CA ILE A 5 -29.92 24.17 17.27
C ILE A 5 -29.23 23.40 16.14
N LEU A 6 -29.91 23.28 14.99
CA LEU A 6 -29.42 22.66 13.77
C LEU A 6 -28.59 23.66 12.96
N ILE A 7 -27.29 23.42 12.85
CA ILE A 7 -26.41 24.07 11.87
C ILE A 7 -26.72 23.46 10.50
N LYS A 8 -27.28 24.26 9.59
CA LYS A 8 -27.48 23.89 8.17
C LYS A 8 -26.12 23.77 7.47
N TYR A 9 -25.68 22.54 7.21
CA TYR A 9 -24.74 22.27 6.14
C TYR A 9 -25.48 22.34 4.80
N CYS A 10 -25.00 23.18 3.89
CA CYS A 10 -25.41 23.20 2.50
C CYS A 10 -24.79 21.96 1.80
N CYS A 11 -25.53 20.85 1.76
CA CYS A 11 -25.23 19.73 0.87
C CYS A 11 -26.09 19.86 -0.38
N LEU A 12 -25.42 19.76 -1.53
CA LEU A 12 -26.01 19.66 -2.86
C LEU A 12 -27.01 18.50 -2.93
N ASP A 13 -28.16 18.77 -3.54
CA ASP A 13 -29.27 17.84 -3.78
C ASP A 13 -28.85 16.61 -4.60
N GLU A 14 -28.91 15.42 -4.00
CA GLU A 14 -29.23 14.18 -4.71
C GLU A 14 -30.47 13.56 -4.07
N LYS A 15 -31.48 13.31 -4.91
CA LYS A 15 -32.81 12.81 -4.56
C LYS A 15 -32.74 11.45 -3.87
N SER A 16 -32.98 11.43 -2.57
CA SER A 16 -33.25 10.21 -1.80
C SER A 16 -34.75 9.86 -1.88
N LYS A 17 -35.07 8.74 -2.53
CA LYS A 17 -36.35 8.03 -2.34
C LYS A 17 -36.23 7.20 -1.06
N THR A 18 -37.21 7.33 -0.19
CA THR A 18 -37.39 6.54 1.03
C THR A 18 -37.48 5.02 0.72
N LEU A 19 -36.59 4.23 1.32
CA LEU A 19 -36.67 2.76 1.34
C LEU A 19 -37.45 2.28 2.57
N LYS A 20 -38.38 1.35 2.37
CA LYS A 20 -39.13 0.68 3.45
C LYS A 20 -38.18 -0.16 4.32
N ARG A 21 -38.47 -0.21 5.62
CA ARG A 21 -37.77 -1.05 6.60
C ARG A 21 -37.99 -2.53 6.25
N GLY A 22 -36.92 -3.24 5.88
CA GLY A 22 -36.93 -4.68 5.61
C GLY A 22 -36.36 -5.16 4.26
N SER A 23 -35.94 -4.26 3.34
CA SER A 23 -35.36 -4.69 2.06
C SER A 23 -33.83 -4.57 2.05
N ILE A 24 -33.13 -5.69 1.89
CA ILE A 24 -31.69 -5.74 1.57
C ILE A 24 -31.50 -5.44 0.07
N SER A 25 -30.53 -4.58 -0.24
CA SER A 25 -30.09 -4.26 -1.62
C SER A 25 -29.29 -5.44 -2.20
N THR A 26 -29.67 -5.93 -3.37
CA THR A 26 -29.02 -7.05 -4.08
C THR A 26 -28.02 -6.61 -5.15
N ILE A 27 -27.60 -5.35 -5.16
CA ILE A 27 -26.63 -4.86 -6.15
C ILE A 27 -25.20 -5.19 -5.68
N ASN A 28 -24.56 -6.13 -6.39
CA ASN A 28 -23.19 -6.63 -6.26
C ASN A 28 -22.92 -7.80 -5.28
N LEU A 29 -23.72 -8.87 -5.35
CA LEU A 29 -23.30 -10.19 -4.85
C LEU A 29 -22.65 -11.02 -5.98
N PRO A 30 -21.49 -11.67 -5.74
CA PRO A 30 -20.91 -12.62 -6.69
C PRO A 30 -21.77 -13.90 -6.76
N LYS A 31 -22.15 -14.32 -7.97
CA LYS A 31 -22.78 -15.64 -8.16
C LYS A 31 -21.71 -16.73 -8.02
N LYS A 32 -21.82 -17.58 -7.00
CA LYS A 32 -21.20 -18.91 -7.03
C LYS A 32 -22.18 -19.93 -7.60
N SER A 33 -21.58 -20.71 -8.48
CA SER A 33 -21.95 -21.98 -9.05
C SER A 33 -22.30 -23.04 -8.00
N HIS A 34 -23.38 -23.77 -8.29
CA HIS A 34 -23.92 -24.98 -7.68
C HIS A 34 -24.89 -24.82 -6.51
N GLU A 35 -26.12 -25.31 -6.73
CA GLU A 35 -26.86 -26.10 -5.76
C GLU A 35 -27.60 -27.24 -6.47
N GLU A 36 -27.83 -28.28 -5.69
CA GLU A 36 -28.02 -29.68 -6.04
C GLU A 36 -29.42 -30.04 -6.55
N SER A 37 -29.49 -31.01 -7.45
CA SER A 37 -30.73 -31.68 -7.85
C SER A 37 -31.10 -32.81 -6.88
N LYS A 38 -32.39 -32.92 -6.53
CA LYS A 38 -33.03 -34.14 -5.98
C LYS A 38 -34.35 -34.41 -6.74
N PRO A 39 -34.92 -35.62 -6.66
CA PRO A 39 -34.43 -36.90 -7.17
C PRO A 39 -35.34 -37.37 -8.33
N SER A 40 -34.79 -37.82 -9.46
CA SER A 40 -35.60 -38.43 -10.52
C SER A 40 -35.52 -39.96 -10.47
N THR A 41 -36.70 -40.54 -10.47
CA THR A 41 -37.09 -41.95 -10.52
C THR A 41 -36.37 -42.81 -11.57
N SER A 42 -36.42 -44.13 -11.31
CA SER A 42 -35.73 -45.24 -11.98
C SER A 42 -35.86 -45.33 -13.51
N ARG A 43 -34.69 -45.57 -14.14
CA ARG A 43 -34.40 -46.34 -15.37
C ARG A 43 -35.53 -46.46 -16.43
N ARG A 44 -35.27 -45.89 -17.60
CA ARG A 44 -35.31 -46.64 -18.87
C ARG A 44 -34.00 -46.40 -19.62
N ILE A 45 -33.23 -47.47 -19.79
CA ILE A 45 -32.09 -47.51 -20.71
C ILE A 45 -32.67 -47.38 -22.12
N ILE A 46 -32.37 -46.29 -22.81
CA ILE A 46 -32.52 -46.21 -24.26
C ILE A 46 -31.11 -46.33 -24.82
N GLU A 47 -30.76 -47.52 -25.29
CA GLU A 47 -29.63 -47.70 -26.19
C GLU A 47 -29.89 -46.87 -27.45
N LYS A 48 -29.24 -45.71 -27.57
CA LYS A 48 -29.04 -45.07 -28.86
C LYS A 48 -27.79 -45.69 -29.48
N LYS A 49 -27.99 -46.59 -30.43
CA LYS A 49 -26.99 -46.98 -31.43
C LYS A 49 -26.36 -45.70 -32.00
N GLU A 50 -25.07 -45.49 -31.79
CA GLU A 50 -24.30 -44.53 -32.58
C GLU A 50 -24.28 -45.01 -34.03
N LEU A 51 -25.01 -44.33 -34.90
CA LEU A 51 -24.81 -44.43 -36.35
C LEU A 51 -23.51 -43.69 -36.67
N VAL A 52 -22.40 -44.41 -36.79
CA VAL A 52 -21.14 -43.85 -37.28
C VAL A 52 -21.34 -43.42 -38.75
N PRO A 53 -21.20 -42.13 -39.11
CA PRO A 53 -21.36 -41.68 -40.49
C PRO A 53 -20.28 -42.31 -41.37
N SER A 54 -20.67 -42.90 -42.51
CA SER A 54 -19.71 -43.46 -43.47
C SER A 54 -18.91 -42.33 -44.13
N LYS A 55 -17.57 -42.45 -44.19
CA LYS A 55 -16.70 -41.50 -44.89
C LYS A 55 -17.06 -41.44 -46.38
N VAL A 56 -17.34 -40.25 -46.89
CA VAL A 56 -17.69 -39.99 -48.30
C VAL A 56 -16.45 -40.03 -49.20
N TYR A 57 -15.35 -39.44 -48.72
CA TYR A 57 -14.05 -39.43 -49.40
C TYR A 57 -12.98 -40.01 -48.49
N LYS A 58 -12.07 -40.82 -49.05
CA LYS A 58 -10.96 -41.43 -48.30
C LYS A 58 -9.74 -40.50 -48.25
N ASP A 59 -9.39 -39.91 -49.38
CA ASP A 59 -8.28 -38.99 -49.57
C ASP A 59 -8.58 -38.02 -50.72
N ILE A 60 -7.69 -37.04 -50.95
CA ILE A 60 -7.90 -36.03 -52.00
C ILE A 60 -7.95 -36.64 -53.41
N ASN A 61 -7.28 -37.77 -53.68
CA ASN A 61 -7.30 -38.42 -54.99
C ASN A 61 -8.65 -39.12 -55.26
N ASP A 62 -9.22 -39.77 -54.23
CA ASP A 62 -10.57 -40.31 -54.24
C ASP A 62 -11.61 -39.19 -54.45
N LEU A 63 -11.42 -38.03 -53.80
CA LEU A 63 -12.25 -36.85 -54.02
C LEU A 63 -12.16 -36.36 -55.48
N LYS A 64 -10.95 -36.17 -56.02
CA LYS A 64 -10.75 -35.71 -57.41
C LYS A 64 -11.40 -36.66 -58.42
N SER A 65 -11.27 -37.98 -58.20
CA SER A 65 -11.86 -39.03 -59.04
C SER A 65 -13.40 -39.08 -58.98
N LYS A 66 -13.99 -38.87 -57.79
CA LYS A 66 -15.46 -38.85 -57.64
C LYS A 66 -16.07 -37.55 -58.16
N VAL A 67 -15.41 -36.42 -57.94
CA VAL A 67 -15.92 -35.10 -58.37
C VAL A 67 -15.77 -34.88 -59.88
N SER A 68 -14.77 -35.49 -60.53
CA SER A 68 -14.65 -35.44 -62.00
C SER A 68 -15.87 -36.04 -62.72
N LYS A 69 -16.54 -37.02 -62.10
CA LYS A 69 -17.75 -37.70 -62.61
C LYS A 69 -19.06 -36.95 -62.33
N LEU A 70 -19.05 -35.92 -61.47
CA LEU A 70 -20.26 -35.13 -61.18
C LEU A 70 -20.54 -34.15 -62.32
N GLY A 71 -21.80 -33.94 -62.69
CA GLY A 71 -22.21 -32.86 -63.59
C GLY A 71 -22.43 -31.57 -62.80
N LEU A 72 -21.42 -30.70 -62.71
CA LEU A 72 -21.53 -29.42 -62.00
C LEU A 72 -21.74 -28.30 -63.02
N THR A 73 -23.00 -27.94 -63.28
CA THR A 73 -23.35 -26.91 -64.26
C THR A 73 -22.89 -25.53 -63.77
N GLY A 74 -22.09 -24.84 -64.58
CA GLY A 74 -21.59 -23.48 -64.30
C GLY A 74 -20.38 -23.35 -63.37
N TRP A 75 -19.87 -24.46 -62.81
CA TRP A 75 -18.67 -24.44 -61.96
C TRP A 75 -17.44 -24.87 -62.75
N SER A 76 -16.41 -24.03 -62.74
CA SER A 76 -15.10 -24.36 -63.29
C SER A 76 -14.27 -25.13 -62.27
N ARG A 77 -13.56 -26.17 -62.72
CA ARG A 77 -12.74 -27.05 -61.89
C ARG A 77 -11.27 -26.75 -62.11
N LYS A 78 -10.51 -26.61 -61.03
CA LYS A 78 -9.05 -26.53 -61.08
C LYS A 78 -8.47 -27.61 -60.18
N PHE A 79 -7.63 -28.45 -60.78
CA PHE A 79 -6.91 -29.52 -60.10
C PHE A 79 -5.44 -29.13 -59.99
N ASP A 80 -4.93 -29.09 -58.77
CA ASP A 80 -3.52 -28.88 -58.47
C ASP A 80 -2.99 -30.09 -57.67
N GLU A 81 -1.68 -30.30 -57.55
CA GLU A 81 -1.10 -31.50 -56.94
C GLU A 81 -1.70 -31.78 -55.55
N ASN A 82 -1.76 -30.74 -54.72
CA ASN A 82 -2.20 -30.84 -53.32
C ASN A 82 -3.52 -30.14 -53.00
N THR A 83 -4.18 -29.51 -53.98
CA THR A 83 -5.46 -28.81 -53.75
C THR A 83 -6.47 -29.05 -54.88
N PHE A 84 -7.75 -28.93 -54.54
CA PHE A 84 -8.86 -28.96 -55.47
C PHE A 84 -9.68 -27.68 -55.29
N SER A 85 -10.04 -26.99 -56.38
CA SER A 85 -10.90 -25.81 -56.30
C SER A 85 -12.01 -25.82 -57.34
N LEU A 86 -13.14 -25.28 -56.93
CA LEU A 86 -14.34 -25.08 -57.72
C LEU A 86 -14.70 -23.59 -57.68
N ASP A 87 -14.71 -22.95 -58.85
CA ASP A 87 -15.04 -21.54 -58.99
C ASP A 87 -16.32 -21.39 -59.83
N TYR A 88 -17.32 -20.71 -59.27
CA TYR A 88 -18.55 -20.31 -59.94
C TYR A 88 -18.52 -18.82 -60.25
N PHE A 89 -18.68 -18.46 -61.53
CA PHE A 89 -18.74 -17.08 -61.99
C PHE A 89 -20.17 -16.70 -62.33
N ASP A 90 -20.59 -15.49 -61.94
CA ASP A 90 -21.92 -14.96 -62.26
C ASP A 90 -21.99 -14.24 -63.61
N GLY A 91 -20.87 -14.17 -64.33
CA GLY A 91 -20.73 -13.48 -65.62
C GLY A 91 -20.67 -11.95 -65.51
N LYS A 92 -20.99 -11.36 -64.34
CA LYS A 92 -20.95 -9.92 -64.10
C LYS A 92 -19.59 -9.49 -63.54
N HIS A 93 -19.04 -10.27 -62.63
CA HIS A 93 -17.81 -9.94 -61.91
C HIS A 93 -16.62 -10.76 -62.42
N ALA A 94 -15.44 -10.13 -62.42
CA ALA A 94 -14.19 -10.78 -62.83
C ALA A 94 -13.67 -11.77 -61.78
N LEU A 95 -14.16 -11.69 -60.54
CA LEU A 95 -13.88 -12.66 -59.48
C LEU A 95 -14.99 -13.71 -59.41
N PRO A 96 -14.66 -14.97 -59.01
CA PRO A 96 -15.68 -15.98 -58.77
C PRO A 96 -16.70 -15.47 -57.76
N HIS A 97 -17.98 -15.61 -58.10
CA HIS A 97 -19.07 -15.33 -57.17
C HIS A 97 -18.99 -16.27 -55.97
N TYR A 98 -18.67 -17.55 -56.20
CA TYR A 98 -18.33 -18.51 -55.15
C TYR A 98 -17.06 -19.30 -55.50
N THR A 99 -16.18 -19.49 -54.53
CA THR A 99 -15.02 -20.38 -54.60
C THR A 99 -15.08 -21.37 -53.45
N LEU A 100 -15.04 -22.66 -53.76
CA LEU A 100 -14.85 -23.74 -52.79
C LEU A 100 -13.49 -24.38 -53.05
N LYS A 101 -12.59 -24.33 -52.07
CA LYS A 101 -11.27 -24.94 -52.14
C LYS A 101 -11.13 -26.04 -51.09
N VAL A 102 -10.59 -27.18 -51.47
CA VAL A 102 -10.32 -28.33 -50.61
C VAL A 102 -8.83 -28.65 -50.64
N ASP A 103 -8.22 -28.82 -49.47
CA ASP A 103 -6.80 -29.17 -49.33
C ASP A 103 -6.55 -30.68 -49.23
N SER A 104 -5.28 -31.07 -49.15
CA SER A 104 -4.85 -32.48 -49.06
C SER A 104 -5.34 -33.21 -47.82
N GLY A 105 -5.71 -32.48 -46.76
CA GLY A 105 -6.31 -33.00 -45.54
C GLY A 105 -7.83 -33.16 -45.61
N LEU A 106 -8.45 -32.94 -46.77
CA LEU A 106 -9.91 -32.84 -46.97
C LEU A 106 -10.54 -31.69 -46.17
N GLY A 107 -9.73 -30.69 -45.77
CA GLY A 107 -10.20 -29.44 -45.21
C GLY A 107 -10.76 -28.56 -46.32
N PHE A 108 -11.87 -27.86 -46.09
CA PHE A 108 -12.46 -26.97 -47.10
C PHE A 108 -12.61 -25.52 -46.62
N THR A 109 -12.43 -24.61 -47.57
CA THR A 109 -12.69 -23.18 -47.41
C THR A 109 -13.61 -22.67 -48.51
N VAL A 110 -14.49 -21.76 -48.16
CA VAL A 110 -15.44 -21.10 -49.06
C VAL A 110 -15.16 -19.60 -49.04
N ALA A 111 -15.16 -19.00 -50.21
CA ALA A 111 -15.10 -17.56 -50.40
C ALA A 111 -16.18 -17.10 -51.37
N ALA A 112 -16.68 -15.87 -51.17
CA ALA A 112 -17.57 -15.21 -52.12
C ALA A 112 -16.95 -13.89 -52.57
N PHE A 113 -16.80 -13.70 -53.88
CA PHE A 113 -16.05 -12.58 -54.48
C PHE A 113 -14.64 -12.40 -53.90
N GLY A 114 -13.96 -13.51 -53.59
CA GLY A 114 -12.61 -13.50 -53.00
C GLY A 114 -12.56 -13.22 -51.49
N TRP A 115 -13.71 -13.02 -50.82
CA TRP A 115 -13.77 -12.85 -49.37
C TRP A 115 -14.12 -14.17 -48.68
N PHE A 116 -13.24 -14.65 -47.81
CA PHE A 116 -13.41 -15.92 -47.09
C PHE A 116 -14.51 -15.84 -46.03
N LEU A 117 -15.29 -16.90 -45.87
CA LEU A 117 -16.23 -16.99 -44.76
C LEU A 117 -15.48 -16.99 -43.42
N PRO A 118 -16.03 -16.35 -42.37
CA PRO A 118 -15.41 -16.36 -41.05
C PRO A 118 -15.50 -17.77 -40.41
N GLU A 119 -14.57 -18.08 -39.51
CA GLU A 119 -14.47 -19.40 -38.83
C GLU A 119 -15.74 -19.85 -38.11
N ASN A 120 -16.55 -18.89 -37.65
CA ASN A 120 -17.82 -19.16 -36.95
C ASN A 120 -19.02 -19.31 -37.91
N HIS A 121 -18.81 -19.36 -39.23
CA HIS A 121 -19.89 -19.52 -40.19
C HIS A 121 -20.56 -20.90 -40.08
N HIS A 122 -21.88 -20.96 -40.22
CA HIS A 122 -22.67 -22.18 -39.99
C HIS A 122 -22.21 -23.38 -40.82
N ILE A 123 -21.89 -23.18 -42.11
CA ILE A 123 -21.33 -24.23 -42.99
C ILE A 123 -20.09 -24.90 -42.37
N TYR A 124 -19.19 -24.11 -41.76
CA TYR A 124 -17.99 -24.63 -41.15
C TYR A 124 -18.25 -25.32 -39.82
N LEU A 125 -19.17 -24.78 -39.01
CA LEU A 125 -19.56 -25.37 -37.74
C LEU A 125 -20.29 -26.71 -37.93
N GLU A 126 -21.16 -26.80 -38.95
CA GLU A 126 -21.94 -28.00 -39.25
C GLU A 126 -21.05 -29.13 -39.80
N HIS A 127 -20.21 -28.81 -40.80
CA HIS A 127 -19.36 -29.80 -41.46
C HIS A 127 -17.93 -29.90 -40.88
N LYS A 128 -17.64 -29.16 -39.78
CA LYS A 128 -16.34 -29.13 -39.08
C LYS A 128 -15.14 -28.91 -40.02
N HIS A 129 -15.28 -27.99 -40.97
CA HIS A 129 -14.29 -27.71 -42.03
C HIS A 129 -13.85 -28.91 -42.88
N SER A 130 -14.55 -30.05 -42.87
CA SER A 130 -14.08 -31.24 -43.59
C SER A 130 -15.13 -31.83 -44.53
N VAL A 131 -14.72 -32.12 -45.76
CA VAL A 131 -15.56 -32.87 -46.71
C VAL A 131 -15.57 -34.37 -46.44
N THR A 132 -14.90 -34.86 -45.38
CA THR A 132 -14.82 -36.29 -45.06
C THR A 132 -16.21 -36.95 -44.96
N TYR A 133 -17.20 -36.23 -44.44
CA TYR A 133 -18.56 -36.75 -44.18
C TYR A 133 -19.67 -36.03 -44.95
N VAL A 134 -19.34 -35.03 -45.78
CA VAL A 134 -20.29 -34.30 -46.63
C VAL A 134 -19.84 -34.37 -48.09
N SER A 135 -20.76 -34.66 -49.00
CA SER A 135 -20.42 -34.69 -50.42
C SER A 135 -20.22 -33.27 -50.95
N VAL A 136 -19.26 -33.09 -51.86
CA VAL A 136 -19.02 -31.80 -52.53
C VAL A 136 -20.28 -31.30 -53.25
N ALA A 137 -21.12 -32.20 -53.79
CA ALA A 137 -22.39 -31.82 -54.41
C ALA A 137 -23.41 -31.25 -53.40
N SER A 138 -23.51 -31.84 -52.21
CA SER A 138 -24.36 -31.34 -51.12
C SER A 138 -23.90 -29.97 -50.65
N LEU A 139 -22.59 -29.80 -50.46
CA LEU A 139 -22.00 -28.55 -50.01
C LEU A 139 -22.19 -27.42 -51.05
N ILE A 140 -22.04 -27.71 -52.34
CA ILE A 140 -22.34 -26.74 -53.42
C ILE A 140 -23.81 -26.34 -53.41
N THR A 141 -24.72 -27.30 -53.17
CA THR A 141 -26.16 -27.03 -53.13
C THR A 141 -26.50 -26.10 -51.95
N GLU A 142 -25.88 -26.35 -50.80
CA GLU A 142 -26.02 -25.51 -49.61
C GLU A 142 -25.50 -24.08 -49.86
N ILE A 143 -24.30 -23.94 -50.43
CA ILE A 143 -23.71 -22.63 -50.79
C ILE A 143 -24.60 -21.86 -51.77
N ARG A 144 -25.17 -22.53 -52.79
CA ARG A 144 -26.04 -21.88 -53.78
C ARG A 144 -27.37 -21.37 -53.20
N ASN A 145 -27.82 -21.94 -52.08
CA ASN A 145 -29.05 -21.52 -51.41
C ASN A 145 -28.82 -20.33 -50.45
N LEU A 146 -27.58 -19.90 -50.27
CA LEU A 146 -27.23 -18.72 -49.48
C LEU A 146 -27.09 -17.49 -50.37
N TYR A 147 -27.39 -16.33 -49.79
CA TYR A 147 -27.26 -15.03 -50.42
C TYR A 147 -26.01 -14.32 -49.92
N VAL A 148 -25.33 -13.61 -50.82
CA VAL A 148 -24.26 -12.69 -50.46
C VAL A 148 -24.87 -11.51 -49.71
N CYS A 149 -24.43 -11.30 -48.47
CA CYS A 149 -24.89 -10.21 -47.63
C CYS A 149 -24.72 -8.87 -48.37
N PRO A 150 -25.69 -7.94 -48.38
CA PRO A 150 -25.55 -6.66 -49.06
C PRO A 150 -24.56 -5.70 -48.37
N GLY A 151 -24.25 -5.92 -47.09
CA GLY A 151 -23.40 -5.03 -46.30
C GLY A 151 -24.17 -3.81 -45.78
N LEU A 152 -23.48 -2.71 -45.49
CA LEU A 152 -24.08 -1.45 -45.10
C LEU A 152 -24.63 -0.73 -46.36
N PRO A 153 -25.80 -0.05 -46.27
CA PRO A 153 -26.39 0.65 -47.40
C PRO A 153 -25.47 1.77 -47.92
N LEU A 154 -25.21 1.74 -49.23
CA LEU A 154 -24.48 2.75 -49.98
C LEU A 154 -25.48 3.50 -50.88
N THR A 155 -25.28 4.82 -51.07
CA THR A 155 -26.15 5.63 -51.92
C THR A 155 -25.95 5.39 -53.41
N ASP A 156 -24.78 4.88 -53.84
CA ASP A 156 -24.49 4.44 -55.22
C ASP A 156 -23.64 3.16 -55.20
N SER A 157 -24.08 2.09 -55.87
CA SER A 157 -23.47 0.75 -55.78
C SER A 157 -22.39 0.44 -56.82
N THR A 158 -22.21 1.30 -57.83
CA THR A 158 -21.25 1.13 -58.94
C THR A 158 -20.47 2.42 -59.15
N THR A 159 -19.14 2.37 -59.07
CA THR A 159 -18.26 3.55 -59.15
C THR A 159 -16.95 3.23 -59.88
N THR A 160 -16.37 4.20 -60.58
CA THR A 160 -15.07 4.07 -61.26
C THR A 160 -13.91 4.12 -60.27
N LEU A 161 -12.89 3.26 -60.42
CA LEU A 161 -11.78 3.10 -59.46
C LEU A 161 -11.02 4.40 -59.11
N LEU A 162 -11.02 5.40 -60.01
CA LEU A 162 -10.32 6.68 -59.85
C LEU A 162 -10.97 7.66 -58.85
N HIS A 163 -12.21 7.41 -58.40
CA HIS A 163 -12.97 8.36 -57.58
C HIS A 163 -13.22 7.93 -56.13
N VAL A 164 -12.55 6.89 -55.64
CA VAL A 164 -12.89 6.36 -54.31
C VAL A 164 -11.93 6.86 -53.24
N THR A 165 -12.34 7.91 -52.53
CA THR A 165 -11.66 8.40 -51.32
C THR A 165 -11.87 7.44 -50.15
N ASP A 166 -10.80 7.09 -49.43
CA ASP A 166 -10.88 6.21 -48.26
C ASP A 166 -11.73 6.83 -47.12
N PRO A 167 -12.43 6.01 -46.31
CA PRO A 167 -13.10 6.49 -45.12
C PRO A 167 -12.07 7.10 -44.16
N VAL A 168 -12.21 8.40 -43.90
CA VAL A 168 -11.32 9.23 -43.08
C VAL A 168 -10.95 8.56 -41.75
N ASP A 169 -9.65 8.60 -41.43
CA ASP A 169 -8.99 8.02 -40.25
C ASP A 169 -9.85 7.97 -38.97
N GLY A 170 -10.02 6.76 -38.41
CA GLY A 170 -10.46 6.55 -37.03
C GLY A 170 -11.63 5.57 -36.79
N VAL A 171 -12.08 4.78 -37.77
CA VAL A 171 -13.15 3.78 -37.57
C VAL A 171 -12.64 2.38 -37.92
N SER A 172 -12.18 1.61 -36.93
CA SER A 172 -11.57 0.29 -37.11
C SER A 172 -12.56 -0.87 -37.40
N GLU A 173 -13.86 -0.61 -37.54
CA GLU A 173 -14.90 -1.65 -37.54
C GLU A 173 -15.60 -1.87 -38.90
N VAL A 174 -15.30 -1.05 -39.93
CA VAL A 174 -15.88 -1.17 -41.29
C VAL A 174 -14.75 -1.33 -42.31
N THR A 175 -14.91 -2.31 -43.20
CA THR A 175 -13.96 -2.64 -44.26
C THR A 175 -14.61 -2.51 -45.63
N ARG A 176 -13.83 -2.00 -46.58
CA ARG A 176 -14.25 -1.81 -47.97
C ARG A 176 -13.98 -3.07 -48.77
N HIS A 177 -15.02 -3.69 -49.32
CA HIS A 177 -14.94 -4.84 -50.20
C HIS A 177 -15.25 -4.39 -51.64
N THR A 178 -14.22 -4.37 -52.50
CA THR A 178 -14.33 -3.92 -53.89
C THR A 178 -14.22 -5.12 -54.83
N VAL A 179 -15.22 -5.33 -55.69
CA VAL A 179 -15.29 -6.47 -56.61
C VAL A 179 -15.23 -5.97 -58.06
N PRO A 180 -14.17 -6.29 -58.82
CA PRO A 180 -14.05 -5.85 -60.21
C PRO A 180 -15.15 -6.42 -61.12
N LEU A 181 -15.70 -5.58 -62.00
CA LEU A 181 -16.65 -5.99 -63.03
C LEU A 181 -15.90 -6.50 -64.27
N CYS A 182 -16.53 -7.42 -65.01
CA CYS A 182 -16.02 -7.83 -66.32
C CYS A 182 -16.13 -6.67 -67.33
N PRO A 183 -15.11 -6.41 -68.18
CA PRO A 183 -15.14 -5.31 -69.16
C PRO A 183 -16.36 -5.32 -70.08
N GLU A 184 -16.92 -6.50 -70.38
CA GLU A 184 -18.10 -6.65 -71.25
C GLU A 184 -19.38 -6.09 -70.63
N VAL A 185 -19.40 -5.83 -69.31
CA VAL A 185 -20.58 -5.42 -68.52
C VAL A 185 -20.49 -3.95 -68.07
N TYR A 186 -19.49 -3.21 -68.54
CA TYR A 186 -19.35 -1.80 -68.20
C TYR A 186 -20.53 -1.00 -68.73
N CYS A 187 -21.12 -0.18 -67.86
CA CYS A 187 -22.25 0.67 -68.26
C CYS A 187 -21.82 1.80 -69.20
N ASP A 188 -20.53 2.16 -69.21
CA ASP A 188 -19.98 3.27 -70.00
C ASP A 188 -18.63 2.89 -70.62
N LYS A 189 -18.56 2.79 -71.95
CA LYS A 189 -17.42 2.17 -72.68
C LYS A 189 -16.12 2.97 -72.61
N ASP A 190 -16.20 4.25 -72.25
CA ASP A 190 -15.04 5.16 -72.18
C ASP A 190 -14.42 5.27 -70.77
N THR A 191 -14.94 4.52 -69.77
CA THR A 191 -14.42 4.57 -68.39
C THR A 191 -13.50 3.39 -68.05
N PRO A 192 -12.24 3.62 -67.61
CA PRO A 192 -11.34 2.53 -67.24
C PRO A 192 -11.68 1.96 -65.86
N TYR A 193 -11.89 0.63 -65.80
CA TYR A 193 -12.06 -0.20 -64.60
C TYR A 193 -13.24 0.14 -63.67
N GLN A 194 -14.42 -0.45 -63.94
CA GLN A 194 -15.60 -0.36 -63.08
C GLN A 194 -15.62 -1.47 -62.01
N VAL A 195 -16.11 -1.15 -60.82
CA VAL A 195 -16.17 -2.08 -59.68
C VAL A 195 -17.53 -2.01 -58.97
N SER A 196 -17.98 -3.14 -58.43
CA SER A 196 -19.06 -3.20 -57.43
C SER A 196 -18.47 -2.93 -56.04
N LEU A 197 -19.02 -1.97 -55.32
CA LEU A 197 -18.52 -1.56 -54.01
C LEU A 197 -19.46 -2.01 -52.89
N TYR A 198 -18.91 -2.71 -51.89
CA TYR A 198 -19.63 -3.08 -50.68
C TYR A 198 -18.89 -2.57 -49.44
N LEU A 199 -19.61 -1.95 -48.50
CA LEU A 199 -19.10 -1.64 -47.16
C LEU A 199 -19.57 -2.72 -46.20
N ARG A 200 -18.64 -3.36 -45.50
CA ARG A 200 -18.94 -4.52 -44.65
C ARG A 200 -18.32 -4.33 -43.28
N SER A 201 -18.93 -4.92 -42.26
CA SER A 201 -18.23 -5.12 -40.99
C SER A 201 -17.03 -6.05 -41.20
N ALA A 202 -15.96 -5.88 -40.43
CA ALA A 202 -14.83 -6.80 -40.42
C ALA A 202 -15.27 -8.27 -40.17
N ASP A 203 -16.30 -8.46 -39.34
CA ASP A 203 -16.87 -9.76 -38.99
C ASP A 203 -18.11 -10.12 -39.82
N CYS A 204 -18.17 -9.65 -41.07
CA CYS A 204 -19.29 -9.95 -41.96
C CYS A 204 -19.35 -11.45 -42.27
N LEU A 205 -20.51 -12.08 -42.05
CA LEU A 205 -20.75 -13.49 -42.38
C LEU A 205 -20.59 -13.82 -43.88
N MET A 206 -20.57 -12.81 -44.75
CA MET A 206 -20.51 -12.88 -46.22
C MET A 206 -21.68 -13.63 -46.87
N LEU A 207 -21.96 -14.88 -46.49
CA LEU A 207 -23.11 -15.66 -46.93
C LEU A 207 -24.11 -15.80 -45.78
N GLN A 208 -25.39 -15.73 -46.13
CA GLN A 208 -26.48 -15.80 -45.17
C GLN A 208 -27.75 -16.36 -45.79
N THR A 209 -28.69 -16.74 -44.94
CA THR A 209 -29.95 -17.36 -45.37
C THR A 209 -31.00 -16.35 -45.83
N SER A 210 -30.89 -15.07 -45.42
CA SER A 210 -31.78 -13.97 -45.84
C SER A 210 -31.13 -13.13 -46.95
N GLY A 211 -31.85 -12.86 -48.04
CA GLY A 211 -31.32 -12.10 -49.19
C GLY A 211 -31.44 -10.58 -49.09
N GLU A 212 -32.40 -10.07 -48.32
CA GLU A 212 -32.76 -8.63 -48.36
C GLU A 212 -32.08 -7.80 -47.24
N ASP A 213 -31.80 -8.41 -46.09
CA ASP A 213 -31.25 -7.70 -44.93
C ASP A 213 -29.74 -7.90 -44.77
N ALA A 214 -29.05 -6.92 -44.19
CA ALA A 214 -27.65 -7.09 -43.82
C ALA A 214 -27.49 -8.07 -42.65
N CYS A 215 -26.43 -8.89 -42.69
CA CYS A 215 -26.15 -9.84 -41.60
C CYS A 215 -26.00 -9.15 -40.24
N ASP A 216 -26.20 -9.89 -39.15
CA ASP A 216 -26.20 -9.36 -37.78
C ASP A 216 -25.00 -8.47 -37.45
N SER A 217 -23.79 -8.84 -37.90
CA SER A 217 -22.57 -8.05 -37.69
C SER A 217 -22.67 -6.69 -38.40
N CYS A 218 -23.06 -6.66 -39.67
CA CYS A 218 -23.22 -5.42 -40.44
C CYS A 218 -24.37 -4.55 -39.90
N SER A 219 -25.48 -5.18 -39.51
CA SER A 219 -26.65 -4.49 -38.94
C SER A 219 -26.34 -3.82 -37.59
N LYS A 220 -25.52 -4.46 -36.74
CA LYS A 220 -25.05 -3.86 -35.48
C LYS A 220 -24.20 -2.62 -35.71
N VAL A 221 -23.28 -2.67 -36.69
CA VAL A 221 -22.45 -1.52 -37.04
C VAL A 221 -23.28 -0.38 -37.65
N LEU A 222 -24.28 -0.70 -38.46
CA LEU A 222 -25.20 0.31 -38.99
C LEU A 222 -25.97 1.02 -37.86
N ALA A 223 -26.49 0.26 -36.89
CA ALA A 223 -27.21 0.81 -35.75
C ALA A 223 -26.32 1.70 -34.85
N SER A 224 -25.05 1.34 -34.67
CA SER A 224 -24.10 2.13 -33.89
C SER A 224 -23.77 3.47 -34.59
N GLU A 225 -23.61 3.45 -35.92
CA GLU A 225 -23.31 4.66 -36.69
C GLU A 225 -24.49 5.64 -36.70
N VAL A 226 -25.72 5.15 -36.87
CA VAL A 226 -26.94 5.99 -36.79
C VAL A 226 -27.07 6.64 -35.40
N LYS A 227 -26.72 5.91 -34.34
CA LYS A 227 -26.72 6.46 -32.97
C LYS A 227 -25.63 7.52 -32.79
N ARG A 228 -24.45 7.32 -33.36
CA ARG A 228 -23.33 8.28 -33.33
C ARG A 228 -23.67 9.58 -34.05
N GLN A 229 -24.30 9.49 -35.23
CA GLN A 229 -24.77 10.66 -35.97
C GLN A 229 -25.82 11.45 -35.17
N LYS A 230 -26.81 10.77 -34.55
CA LYS A 230 -27.80 11.42 -33.66
C LYS A 230 -27.13 12.11 -32.47
N GLN A 231 -26.15 11.48 -31.83
CA GLN A 231 -25.42 12.08 -30.70
C GLN A 231 -24.54 13.28 -31.10
N SER A 232 -23.96 13.27 -32.30
CA SER A 232 -23.19 14.40 -32.85
C SER A 232 -24.07 15.63 -33.02
N VAL A 233 -25.29 15.47 -33.55
CA VAL A 233 -26.28 16.55 -33.69
C VAL A 233 -26.69 17.10 -32.32
N ILE A 234 -26.98 16.23 -31.35
CA ILE A 234 -27.34 16.64 -29.98
C ILE A 234 -26.18 17.40 -29.31
N LYS A 235 -24.93 16.97 -29.49
CA LYS A 235 -23.74 17.64 -28.94
C LYS A 235 -23.52 19.05 -29.49
N LYS A 236 -23.93 19.32 -30.74
CA LYS A 236 -23.85 20.68 -31.33
C LYS A 236 -24.92 21.62 -30.77
N ALA A 237 -26.06 21.09 -30.32
CA ALA A 237 -27.17 21.86 -29.75
C ALA A 237 -27.12 22.04 -28.21
N THR A 238 -26.16 21.41 -27.51
CA THR A 238 -26.07 21.48 -26.03
C THR A 238 -24.96 22.40 -25.56
N SER A 239 -25.22 23.16 -24.49
CA SER A 239 -24.26 24.10 -23.91
C SER A 239 -22.95 23.43 -23.47
N LEU A 240 -21.89 24.24 -23.36
CA LEU A 240 -20.58 23.82 -22.89
C LEU A 240 -20.59 23.59 -21.38
N LYS A 241 -19.78 22.62 -20.95
CA LYS A 241 -19.49 22.41 -19.53
C LYS A 241 -18.53 23.47 -19.01
N GLU A 242 -18.61 23.74 -17.72
CA GLU A 242 -17.75 24.72 -17.04
C GLU A 242 -16.26 24.42 -17.27
N LYS A 243 -15.48 25.44 -17.66
CA LYS A 243 -14.04 25.38 -18.02
C LYS A 243 -13.68 24.63 -19.32
N ALA A 244 -14.65 24.30 -20.18
CA ALA A 244 -14.34 23.76 -21.50
C ALA A 244 -13.63 24.81 -22.39
N PRO A 245 -12.60 24.43 -23.16
CA PRO A 245 -11.87 25.35 -24.03
C PRO A 245 -12.76 25.88 -25.17
N LEU A 246 -12.77 27.20 -25.34
CA LEU A 246 -13.60 27.88 -26.34
C LEU A 246 -13.06 27.71 -27.77
N SER A 247 -11.74 27.58 -27.93
CA SER A 247 -11.04 27.58 -29.22
C SER A 247 -11.34 26.37 -30.12
N GLY A 248 -11.94 25.31 -29.59
CA GLY A 248 -12.32 24.10 -30.33
C GLY A 248 -13.83 23.84 -30.40
N SER A 249 -14.66 24.79 -29.96
CA SER A 249 -16.12 24.61 -29.88
C SER A 249 -16.85 25.20 -31.08
N SER A 250 -17.88 24.52 -31.59
CA SER A 250 -18.64 25.03 -32.74
C SER A 250 -19.46 26.28 -32.37
N LYS A 251 -19.70 27.14 -33.37
CA LYS A 251 -20.38 28.42 -33.20
C LYS A 251 -21.79 28.26 -32.61
N GLU A 252 -22.53 27.24 -33.05
CA GLU A 252 -23.88 26.93 -32.59
C GLU A 252 -23.90 26.57 -31.10
N ARG A 253 -22.87 25.84 -30.66
CA ARG A 253 -22.71 25.40 -29.28
C ARG A 253 -22.39 26.55 -28.33
N LEU A 254 -21.58 27.51 -28.80
CA LEU A 254 -21.27 28.74 -28.05
C LEU A 254 -22.51 29.62 -27.88
N ILE A 255 -23.35 29.75 -28.91
CA ILE A 255 -24.60 30.52 -28.85
C ILE A 255 -25.56 29.91 -27.82
N ALA A 256 -25.78 28.59 -27.84
CA ALA A 256 -26.62 27.90 -26.85
C ALA A 256 -26.11 28.10 -25.42
N THR A 257 -24.78 28.11 -25.22
CA THR A 257 -24.15 28.35 -23.91
C THR A 257 -24.43 29.75 -23.39
N ILE A 258 -24.29 30.78 -24.24
CA ILE A 258 -24.54 32.18 -23.85
C ILE A 258 -26.01 32.40 -23.50
N GLN A 259 -26.94 31.80 -24.25
CA GLN A 259 -28.37 31.91 -23.97
C GLN A 259 -28.73 31.30 -22.61
N GLN A 260 -28.20 30.11 -22.30
CA GLN A 260 -28.44 29.45 -21.02
C GLN A 260 -27.88 30.26 -19.84
N GLN A 261 -26.65 30.80 -19.97
CA GLN A 261 -26.07 31.63 -18.91
C GLN A 261 -26.84 32.93 -18.66
N ARG A 262 -27.43 33.54 -19.70
CA ARG A 262 -28.30 34.72 -19.51
C ARG A 262 -29.56 34.39 -18.72
N ILE A 263 -30.15 33.23 -18.94
CA ILE A 263 -31.35 32.76 -18.20
C ILE A 263 -30.98 32.49 -16.74
N GLU A 264 -29.87 31.79 -16.49
CA GLU A 264 -29.38 31.52 -15.15
C GLU A 264 -29.04 32.81 -14.38
N ALA A 265 -28.35 33.75 -15.03
CA ALA A 265 -28.01 35.04 -14.44
C ALA A 265 -29.27 35.85 -14.05
N LYS A 266 -30.32 35.79 -14.88
CA LYS A 266 -31.61 36.41 -14.56
C LYS A 266 -32.27 35.74 -13.36
N GLY A 267 -32.37 34.41 -13.35
CA GLY A 267 -32.94 33.66 -12.23
C GLY A 267 -32.18 33.87 -10.91
N LEU A 268 -30.86 33.97 -10.95
CA LEU A 268 -30.03 34.29 -9.79
C LEU A 268 -30.26 35.72 -9.29
N LYS A 269 -30.41 36.70 -10.19
CA LYS A 269 -30.76 38.08 -9.80
C LYS A 269 -32.13 38.16 -9.15
N ASP A 270 -33.12 37.49 -9.73
CA ASP A 270 -34.48 37.48 -9.18
C ASP A 270 -34.49 36.84 -7.78
N ARG A 271 -33.74 35.75 -7.61
CA ARG A 271 -33.60 35.03 -6.33
C ARG A 271 -32.80 35.83 -5.28
N LEU A 272 -31.76 36.56 -5.69
CA LEU A 272 -31.07 37.53 -4.83
C LEU A 272 -32.01 38.64 -4.37
N SER A 273 -32.81 39.21 -5.28
CA SER A 273 -33.80 40.24 -4.92
C SER A 273 -34.87 39.69 -3.97
N GLY A 274 -35.26 38.43 -4.14
CA GLY A 274 -36.17 37.72 -3.24
C GLY A 274 -35.56 37.54 -1.85
N LEU A 275 -34.31 37.09 -1.78
CA LEU A 275 -33.57 36.94 -0.53
C LEU A 275 -33.34 38.30 0.16
N GLU A 276 -33.01 39.36 -0.57
CA GLU A 276 -32.87 40.70 -0.01
C GLU A 276 -34.19 41.22 0.56
N LYS A 277 -35.31 40.98 -0.12
CA LYS A 277 -36.64 41.30 0.40
C LYS A 277 -36.99 40.47 1.62
N GLU A 278 -36.67 39.18 1.63
CA GLU A 278 -36.95 38.26 2.74
C GLU A 278 -36.07 38.56 3.96
N ILE A 279 -34.80 38.92 3.74
CA ILE A 279 -33.91 39.44 4.79
C ILE A 279 -34.44 40.76 5.32
N ASN A 280 -34.85 41.72 4.48
CA ASN A 280 -35.39 42.99 4.99
C ASN A 280 -36.75 42.84 5.70
N SER A 281 -37.54 41.82 5.38
CA SER A 281 -38.85 41.58 6.02
C SER A 281 -38.80 40.67 7.25
N ASN A 282 -37.83 39.75 7.32
CA ASN A 282 -37.65 38.81 8.44
C ASN A 282 -36.38 39.06 9.27
N SER A 283 -35.56 40.06 8.93
CA SER A 283 -34.42 40.42 9.77
C SER A 283 -34.91 41.07 11.05
N ILE A 284 -34.58 40.41 12.15
CA ILE A 284 -34.63 41.00 13.47
C ILE A 284 -33.28 41.71 13.62
N THR A 285 -33.31 43.02 13.84
CA THR A 285 -32.11 43.76 14.24
C THR A 285 -31.61 43.12 15.53
N VAL A 286 -30.37 42.62 15.54
CA VAL A 286 -29.76 42.05 16.75
C VAL A 286 -29.76 43.16 17.79
N ASN A 287 -30.71 43.08 18.72
CA ASN A 287 -30.83 43.99 19.83
C ASN A 287 -29.83 43.57 20.91
N GLU A 288 -29.43 44.50 21.78
CA GLU A 288 -28.47 44.25 22.88
C GLU A 288 -28.84 43.03 23.74
N SER A 289 -30.14 42.68 23.79
CA SER A 289 -30.66 41.47 24.43
C SER A 289 -30.19 40.16 23.79
N LEU A 290 -30.20 40.04 22.45
CA LEU A 290 -29.81 38.79 21.77
C LEU A 290 -28.27 38.61 21.75
N GLU A 291 -27.53 39.73 21.67
CA GLU A 291 -26.08 39.73 21.89
C GLU A 291 -25.74 39.31 23.33
N GLY A 292 -26.49 39.85 24.30
CA GLY A 292 -26.44 39.45 25.71
C GLY A 292 -26.72 37.97 25.92
N ASP A 293 -27.72 37.39 25.24
CA ASP A 293 -28.05 35.96 25.33
C ASP A 293 -27.00 35.06 24.68
N ILE A 294 -26.43 35.45 23.54
CA ILE A 294 -25.33 34.70 22.91
C ILE A 294 -24.08 34.73 23.81
N LEU A 295 -23.78 35.88 24.41
CA LEU A 295 -22.71 36.04 25.40
C LEU A 295 -22.99 35.26 26.69
N ASN A 296 -24.23 35.19 27.16
CA ASN A 296 -24.63 34.39 28.31
C ASN A 296 -24.58 32.88 28.00
N ILE A 297 -24.99 32.44 26.81
CA ILE A 297 -24.92 31.04 26.40
C ILE A 297 -23.46 30.59 26.20
N LEU A 298 -22.62 31.44 25.61
CA LEU A 298 -21.18 31.16 25.47
C LEU A 298 -20.40 31.32 26.79
N GLY A 299 -20.87 32.18 27.69
CA GLY A 299 -20.29 32.45 29.01
C GLY A 299 -20.68 31.42 30.07
N ASN A 300 -21.91 30.90 30.03
CA ASN A 300 -22.44 29.88 30.95
C ASN A 300 -22.34 28.45 30.41
N ALA A 301 -21.90 28.26 29.15
CA ALA A 301 -21.49 26.95 28.70
C ALA A 301 -20.23 26.57 29.49
N ASP A 302 -20.40 25.66 30.45
CA ASP A 302 -19.35 24.98 31.21
C ASP A 302 -18.52 24.07 30.27
N LEU A 303 -17.97 24.67 29.22
CA LEU A 303 -16.96 24.09 28.37
C LEU A 303 -15.77 23.92 29.30
N LYS A 304 -15.49 22.68 29.71
CA LYS A 304 -14.18 22.28 30.24
C LYS A 304 -13.12 22.61 29.18
N LYS A 305 -12.74 23.87 29.07
CA LYS A 305 -11.73 24.34 28.14
C LYS A 305 -10.40 23.83 28.67
N THR A 306 -9.63 23.21 27.79
CA THR A 306 -8.28 22.81 28.18
C THR A 306 -7.44 24.08 28.36
N PRO A 307 -6.43 24.08 29.26
CA PRO A 307 -5.54 25.24 29.42
C PRO A 307 -4.95 25.74 28.10
N HIS A 308 -4.67 24.82 27.17
CA HIS A 308 -4.29 25.14 25.80
C HIS A 308 -5.34 25.95 25.03
N MET A 309 -6.61 25.55 25.04
CA MET A 309 -7.67 26.24 24.27
C MET A 309 -7.97 27.61 24.87
N ASP A 310 -7.95 27.74 26.20
CA ASP A 310 -8.08 29.03 26.87
C ASP A 310 -6.96 29.97 26.47
N PHE A 311 -5.71 29.51 26.59
CA PHE A 311 -4.55 30.30 26.19
C PHE A 311 -4.56 30.65 24.69
N PHE A 312 -4.96 29.70 23.84
CA PHE A 312 -5.07 29.93 22.40
C PHE A 312 -6.03 31.09 22.10
N TRP A 313 -7.23 31.08 22.69
CA TRP A 313 -8.20 32.16 22.46
C TRP A 313 -7.77 33.49 23.06
N GLN A 314 -7.10 33.49 24.22
CA GLN A 314 -6.50 34.71 24.78
C GLN A 314 -5.46 35.32 23.82
N GLN A 315 -4.59 34.50 23.22
CA GLN A 315 -3.64 34.96 22.21
C GLN A 315 -4.33 35.45 20.94
N GLN A 316 -5.38 34.77 20.47
CA GLN A 316 -6.16 35.22 19.31
C GLN A 316 -6.78 36.60 19.54
N LYS A 317 -7.41 36.83 20.71
CA LYS A 317 -7.97 38.13 21.08
C LYS A 317 -6.89 39.23 21.04
N LYS A 318 -5.73 38.98 21.65
CA LYS A 318 -4.58 39.91 21.62
C LYS A 318 -4.09 40.20 20.19
N LEU A 319 -4.02 39.18 19.34
CA LEU A 319 -3.52 39.30 17.96
C LEU A 319 -4.51 40.00 17.01
N LEU A 320 -5.81 39.82 17.24
CA LEU A 320 -6.88 40.52 16.52
C LEU A 320 -6.86 42.02 16.83
N SER A 321 -6.63 42.39 18.09
CA SER A 321 -6.46 43.80 18.51
C SER A 321 -5.13 44.42 18.06
N SER A 322 -4.16 43.62 17.62
CA SER A 322 -2.84 44.09 17.20
C SER A 322 -2.79 44.44 15.71
N PRO A 323 -2.06 45.51 15.31
CA PRO A 323 -1.91 45.88 13.91
C PRO A 323 -1.21 44.78 13.11
N LYS A 324 -1.59 44.60 11.84
CA LYS A 324 -1.15 43.49 10.97
C LYS A 324 0.37 43.28 10.96
N PHE A 325 1.15 44.36 10.96
CA PHE A 325 2.62 44.32 10.93
C PHE A 325 3.29 44.28 12.31
N GLY A 326 2.55 44.49 13.41
CA GLY A 326 3.06 44.48 14.79
C GLY A 326 2.83 43.17 15.55
N ARG A 327 2.18 42.19 14.93
CA ARG A 327 1.82 40.90 15.57
C ARG A 327 3.06 40.10 15.96
N ARG A 328 3.20 39.81 17.26
CA ARG A 328 4.22 38.90 17.82
C ARG A 328 3.54 37.66 18.37
N TYR A 329 3.96 36.50 17.88
CA TYR A 329 3.37 35.21 18.25
C TYR A 329 4.08 34.60 19.45
N HIS A 330 3.31 34.10 20.41
CA HIS A 330 3.83 33.35 21.54
C HIS A 330 4.44 32.00 21.09
N PRO A 331 5.56 31.51 21.68
CA PRO A 331 6.17 30.23 21.31
C PRO A 331 5.19 29.06 21.27
N HIS A 332 4.30 28.95 22.27
CA HIS A 332 3.24 27.93 22.30
C HIS A 332 2.33 27.93 21.06
N LEU A 333 1.91 29.11 20.61
CA LEU A 333 1.06 29.26 19.44
C LEU A 333 1.80 28.83 18.17
N ILE A 334 3.10 29.13 18.08
CA ILE A 334 3.95 28.69 16.97
C ILE A 334 4.09 27.17 16.98
N ARG A 335 4.33 26.53 18.14
CA ARG A 335 4.36 25.06 18.25
C ARG A 335 3.06 24.42 17.77
N PHE A 336 1.92 25.00 18.17
CA PHE A 336 0.61 24.53 17.75
C PHE A 336 0.43 24.64 16.23
N CYS A 337 0.79 25.80 15.66
CA CYS A 337 0.73 26.02 14.20
C CYS A 337 1.68 25.09 13.42
N LEU A 338 2.89 24.83 13.93
CA LEU A 338 3.82 23.84 13.35
C LEU A 338 3.21 22.43 13.35
N SER A 339 2.53 22.04 14.42
CA SER A 339 1.85 20.73 14.51
C SER A 339 0.70 20.61 13.49
N ILE A 340 -0.14 21.63 13.36
CA ILE A 340 -1.22 21.65 12.35
C ILE A 340 -0.63 21.60 10.95
N HIS A 341 0.35 22.46 10.66
CA HIS A 341 0.99 22.51 9.36
C HIS A 341 1.71 21.19 9.01
N ALA A 342 2.34 20.52 9.97
CA ALA A 342 2.98 19.22 9.74
C ALA A 342 1.95 18.12 9.41
N LYS A 343 0.77 18.16 10.03
CA LYS A 343 -0.33 17.22 9.72
C LYS A 343 -0.95 17.50 8.36
N SER A 344 -1.23 18.75 8.04
CA SER A 344 -1.75 19.16 6.73
C SER A 344 -1.45 20.64 6.44
N PRO A 345 -0.49 20.93 5.54
CA PRO A 345 -0.26 22.29 5.06
C PRO A 345 -1.49 22.89 4.36
N SER A 346 -2.31 22.07 3.72
CA SER A 346 -3.53 22.53 3.04
C SER A 346 -4.55 23.08 4.05
N VAL A 347 -4.82 22.32 5.12
CA VAL A 347 -5.73 22.76 6.18
C VAL A 347 -5.18 24.00 6.87
N TYR A 348 -3.87 24.07 7.10
CA TYR A 348 -3.25 25.25 7.69
C TYR A 348 -3.45 26.51 6.82
N ARG A 349 -3.27 26.40 5.49
CA ARG A 349 -3.50 27.52 4.56
C ARG A 349 -4.96 27.97 4.55
N GLU A 350 -5.89 27.03 4.56
CA GLU A 350 -7.32 27.32 4.62
C GLU A 350 -7.67 28.07 5.92
N LEU A 351 -7.23 27.56 7.07
CA LEU A 351 -7.43 28.23 8.36
C LEU A 351 -6.80 29.62 8.39
N SER A 352 -5.57 29.77 7.89
CA SER A 352 -4.86 31.05 7.87
C SER A 352 -5.45 32.06 6.89
N SER A 353 -6.12 31.62 5.82
CA SER A 353 -6.72 32.50 4.80
C SER A 353 -8.19 32.80 5.08
N SER A 354 -8.86 31.99 5.90
CA SER A 354 -10.28 32.15 6.27
C SER A 354 -10.64 33.49 6.92
N GLY A 355 -9.65 34.20 7.48
CA GLY A 355 -9.87 35.43 8.25
C GLY A 355 -10.42 35.21 9.67
N VAL A 356 -10.82 33.98 10.02
CA VAL A 356 -11.34 33.62 11.34
C VAL A 356 -10.23 33.60 12.40
N LEU A 357 -9.03 33.15 12.03
CA LEU A 357 -7.89 33.03 12.93
C LEU A 357 -6.71 33.89 12.46
N VAL A 358 -6.00 34.46 13.41
CA VAL A 358 -4.73 35.15 13.19
C VAL A 358 -3.59 34.19 13.47
N LEU A 359 -3.07 33.59 12.40
CA LEU A 359 -2.00 32.59 12.45
C LEU A 359 -0.70 33.11 11.81
N PRO A 360 0.48 32.59 12.22
CA PRO A 360 1.74 32.88 11.56
C PRO A 360 1.72 32.52 10.07
N SER A 361 2.42 33.29 9.23
CA SER A 361 2.57 32.90 7.83
C SER A 361 3.44 31.64 7.69
N GLU A 362 3.25 30.89 6.60
CA GLU A 362 4.08 29.70 6.32
C GLU A 362 5.57 30.02 6.26
N ARG A 363 5.93 31.25 5.84
CA ARG A 363 7.32 31.71 5.87
C ARG A 363 7.87 31.73 7.30
N VAL A 364 7.09 32.24 8.25
CA VAL A 364 7.48 32.26 9.67
C VAL A 364 7.62 30.82 10.17
N LEU A 365 6.66 29.94 9.88
CA LEU A 365 6.75 28.53 10.26
C LEU A 365 8.00 27.85 9.68
N ARG A 366 8.34 28.14 8.42
CA ARG A 366 9.56 27.62 7.77
C ARG A 366 10.84 28.06 8.49
N ASP A 367 10.89 29.30 8.98
CA ASP A 367 12.05 29.79 9.75
C ASP A 367 12.17 29.10 11.11
N TYR A 368 11.05 28.68 11.73
CA TYR A 368 11.06 27.90 12.96
C TYR A 368 11.30 26.40 12.74
N ARG A 369 10.98 25.87 11.56
CA ARG A 369 11.19 24.46 11.21
C ARG A 369 12.62 24.18 10.72
N ASN A 370 13.21 25.13 10.01
CA ASN A 370 14.54 25.01 9.41
C ASN A 370 15.52 25.92 10.16
N PHE A 371 15.62 25.74 11.48
CA PHE A 371 16.40 26.61 12.36
C PHE A 371 17.93 26.48 12.18
N PHE A 372 18.41 25.33 11.69
CA PHE A 372 19.77 25.14 11.14
C PHE A 372 19.69 24.35 9.82
N LYS A 373 20.79 24.27 9.06
CA LYS A 373 20.86 23.46 7.82
C LYS A 373 21.09 21.99 8.20
N PRO A 374 20.16 21.05 7.92
CA PRO A 374 20.38 19.66 8.25
C PRO A 374 21.51 19.08 7.39
N LYS A 375 22.44 18.37 8.02
CA LYS A 375 23.51 17.60 7.36
C LYS A 375 23.56 16.19 7.97
N PRO A 376 23.98 15.17 7.20
CA PRO A 376 24.38 13.90 7.79
C PRO A 376 25.54 14.11 8.77
N GLY A 377 25.65 13.25 9.78
CA GLY A 377 26.62 13.38 10.85
C GLY A 377 26.07 13.91 12.18
N PHE A 378 26.97 13.98 13.16
CA PHE A 378 26.71 14.59 14.45
C PHE A 378 26.87 16.12 14.33
N CYS A 379 25.75 16.81 14.09
CA CYS A 379 25.75 18.26 13.91
C CYS A 379 25.95 19.00 15.25
N LYS A 380 26.91 19.94 15.30
CA LYS A 380 27.21 20.74 16.50
C LYS A 380 25.98 21.48 17.05
N GLU A 381 25.21 22.12 16.19
CA GLU A 381 23.99 22.84 16.58
C GLU A 381 22.91 21.92 17.16
N ASN A 382 22.92 20.63 16.80
CA ASN A 382 22.01 19.63 17.35
C ASN A 382 22.46 19.15 18.73
N ILE A 383 23.79 19.02 18.94
CA ILE A 383 24.40 18.63 20.20
C ILE A 383 24.22 19.74 21.23
N GLU A 384 24.52 20.99 20.88
CA GLU A 384 24.34 22.15 21.78
C GLU A 384 22.90 22.23 22.33
N LYS A 385 21.92 21.91 21.49
CA LYS A 385 20.52 21.84 21.90
C LYS A 385 20.20 20.70 22.83
N LEU A 386 20.81 19.54 22.60
CA LEU A 386 20.67 18.41 23.52
C LEU A 386 21.22 18.81 24.89
N CYS A 387 22.41 19.44 24.93
CA CYS A 387 22.97 19.99 26.16
C CYS A 387 22.00 20.98 26.82
N ASP A 388 21.45 21.93 26.08
CA ASP A 388 20.48 22.90 26.60
C ASP A 388 19.23 22.24 27.19
N ALA A 389 18.70 21.20 26.51
CA ALA A 389 17.53 20.46 26.96
C ALA A 389 17.80 19.58 28.20
N THR A 390 19.05 19.17 28.41
CA THR A 390 19.43 18.25 29.50
C THR A 390 20.14 18.95 30.67
N LYS A 391 20.34 20.27 30.61
CA LYS A 391 20.96 21.08 31.68
C LYS A 391 20.33 20.86 33.05
N GLN A 392 19.01 20.70 33.10
CA GLN A 392 18.25 20.55 34.34
C GLN A 392 18.20 19.10 34.85
N LEU A 393 18.65 18.11 34.07
CA LEU A 393 18.68 16.73 34.53
C LEU A 393 19.78 16.56 35.59
N PHE A 394 19.51 15.77 36.62
CA PHE A 394 20.47 15.49 37.69
C PHE A 394 20.48 13.99 38.00
N ASP A 395 21.61 13.53 38.54
CA ASP A 395 21.84 12.16 39.01
C ASP A 395 21.29 11.08 38.05
N CYS A 396 20.41 10.21 38.55
CA CYS A 396 19.80 9.09 37.83
C CYS A 396 19.07 9.51 36.54
N GLN A 397 18.63 10.77 36.42
CA GLN A 397 17.94 11.26 35.22
C GLN A 397 18.86 11.38 34.00
N ARG A 398 20.19 11.35 34.22
CA ARG A 398 21.22 11.42 33.17
C ARG A 398 21.47 10.06 32.49
N TYR A 399 20.97 8.96 33.05
CA TYR A 399 21.09 7.65 32.41
C TYR A 399 20.25 7.58 31.13
N VAL A 400 20.90 7.16 30.04
CA VAL A 400 20.33 7.07 28.70
C VAL A 400 20.61 5.73 28.02
N VAL A 401 19.68 5.36 27.14
CA VAL A 401 19.80 4.24 26.20
C VAL A 401 20.06 4.80 24.81
N LEU A 402 21.06 4.24 24.12
CA LEU A 402 21.40 4.59 22.75
C LEU A 402 20.85 3.53 21.78
N SER A 403 19.83 3.87 21.01
CA SER A 403 19.25 2.99 19.99
C SER A 403 19.69 3.40 18.60
N PHE A 404 19.98 2.44 17.72
CA PHE A 404 20.33 2.73 16.33
C PHE A 404 19.79 1.68 15.35
N ASP A 405 19.30 2.15 14.21
CA ASP A 405 18.67 1.32 13.18
C ASP A 405 18.74 2.05 11.82
N GLU A 406 18.67 1.29 10.73
CA GLU A 406 18.71 1.79 9.36
C GLU A 406 17.32 1.85 8.73
N MET A 407 16.96 3.00 8.16
CA MET A 407 15.74 3.17 7.39
C MET A 407 16.02 3.23 5.90
N LYS A 408 15.36 2.37 5.11
CA LYS A 408 15.39 2.48 3.64
C LYS A 408 14.75 3.79 3.17
N ILE A 409 15.45 4.49 2.29
CA ILE A 409 15.07 5.78 1.69
C ILE A 409 15.02 5.68 0.15
N GLN A 410 14.53 6.74 -0.49
CA GLN A 410 14.61 6.88 -1.94
C GLN A 410 16.03 7.28 -2.33
N SER A 411 16.74 6.38 -3.01
CA SER A 411 18.04 6.68 -3.61
C SER A 411 17.84 7.66 -4.76
N ASN A 412 18.26 8.91 -4.54
CA ASN A 412 18.09 9.99 -5.49
C ASN A 412 19.06 11.13 -5.17
N LEU A 413 19.36 11.92 -6.18
CA LEU A 413 20.29 13.04 -6.11
C LEU A 413 19.51 14.36 -6.21
N VAL A 414 19.76 15.27 -5.27
CA VAL A 414 19.06 16.54 -5.17
C VAL A 414 20.06 17.68 -5.18
N PHE A 415 19.95 18.58 -6.17
CA PHE A 415 20.76 19.78 -6.25
C PHE A 415 20.16 20.89 -5.38
N ASP A 416 20.87 21.31 -4.32
CA ASP A 416 20.49 22.44 -3.49
C ASP A 416 21.03 23.75 -4.11
N LYS A 417 20.16 24.46 -4.82
CA LYS A 417 20.47 25.76 -5.47
C LYS A 417 20.97 26.86 -4.52
N HIS A 418 20.80 26.71 -3.20
CA HIS A 418 21.26 27.72 -2.25
C HIS A 418 22.69 27.49 -1.80
N THR A 419 23.15 26.24 -1.80
CA THR A 419 24.53 25.90 -1.45
C THR A 419 25.36 25.40 -2.63
N ASN A 420 24.71 25.20 -3.79
CA ASN A 420 25.29 24.57 -4.98
C ASN A 420 25.86 23.17 -4.68
N GLU A 421 25.28 22.47 -3.71
CA GLU A 421 25.70 21.13 -3.30
C GLU A 421 24.77 20.07 -3.89
N LEU A 422 25.35 18.91 -4.21
CA LEU A 422 24.65 17.73 -4.68
C LEU A 422 24.42 16.79 -3.49
N ILE A 423 23.16 16.59 -3.09
CA ILE A 423 22.79 15.82 -1.89
C ILE A 423 22.21 14.48 -2.30
N GLY A 424 22.68 13.38 -1.72
CA GLY A 424 22.16 12.04 -2.00
C GLY A 424 23.19 10.93 -1.96
N PHE A 425 24.47 11.28 -1.86
CA PHE A 425 25.55 10.32 -1.69
C PHE A 425 25.61 9.73 -0.28
N VAL A 426 26.33 8.62 -0.16
CA VAL A 426 26.72 8.05 1.13
C VAL A 426 27.59 9.06 1.89
N ASP A 427 27.24 9.31 3.15
CA ASP A 427 27.90 10.29 4.01
C ASP A 427 27.80 9.83 5.48
N LEU A 428 28.95 9.40 6.02
CA LEU A 428 29.18 9.02 7.41
C LEU A 428 29.52 10.23 8.31
N GLY A 429 29.28 11.45 7.82
CA GLY A 429 29.35 12.71 8.58
C GLY A 429 30.76 13.26 8.75
N ASP A 430 31.77 12.60 8.19
CA ASP A 430 33.18 12.98 8.30
C ASP A 430 33.87 12.68 6.96
N GLU A 431 34.45 13.70 6.33
CA GLU A 431 35.02 13.61 4.98
C GLU A 431 36.22 12.64 4.93
N ASP A 432 37.04 12.61 5.99
CA ASP A 432 38.19 11.71 6.07
C ASP A 432 37.74 10.25 6.20
N VAL A 433 36.70 10.01 7.02
CA VAL A 433 36.09 8.68 7.15
C VAL A 433 35.44 8.24 5.84
N ASN A 434 34.71 9.13 5.17
CA ASN A 434 34.11 8.83 3.87
C ASN A 434 35.18 8.47 2.83
N THR A 435 36.28 9.22 2.79
CA THR A 435 37.37 8.98 1.83
C THR A 435 38.12 7.68 2.13
N ALA A 436 38.33 7.35 3.41
CA ALA A 436 39.02 6.13 3.82
C ALA A 436 38.16 4.86 3.65
N VAL A 437 36.83 4.99 3.68
CA VAL A 437 35.89 3.87 3.71
C VAL A 437 35.30 3.56 2.34
N PHE A 438 35.19 4.55 1.43
CA PHE A 438 34.57 4.36 0.12
C PHE A 438 35.56 4.63 -1.01
N ASP A 439 35.84 3.59 -1.81
CA ASP A 439 36.70 3.69 -3.01
C ASP A 439 36.15 4.66 -4.08
N THR A 440 34.85 4.95 -4.04
CA THR A 440 34.19 5.93 -4.93
C THR A 440 33.24 6.85 -4.15
N PRO A 441 33.53 8.16 -4.04
CA PRO A 441 32.70 9.13 -3.31
C PRO A 441 31.35 9.45 -3.99
N THR A 442 31.01 8.73 -5.07
CA THR A 442 29.84 8.97 -5.92
C THR A 442 28.72 7.95 -5.70
N THR A 443 28.84 7.06 -4.72
CA THR A 443 27.82 6.06 -4.44
C THR A 443 26.57 6.70 -3.83
N LEU A 444 25.41 6.46 -4.43
CA LEU A 444 24.14 6.98 -3.92
C LEU A 444 23.69 6.20 -2.68
N ALA A 445 23.23 6.94 -1.66
CA ALA A 445 22.65 6.35 -0.47
C ALA A 445 21.29 5.70 -0.78
N SER A 446 21.03 4.57 -0.14
CA SER A 446 19.76 3.84 -0.20
C SER A 446 19.12 3.65 1.17
N HIS A 447 19.89 3.88 2.24
CA HIS A 447 19.48 3.80 3.63
C HIS A 447 19.94 5.04 4.40
N VAL A 448 19.37 5.24 5.57
CA VAL A 448 19.81 6.22 6.55
C VAL A 448 19.90 5.55 7.92
N LEU A 449 21.09 5.52 8.51
CA LEU A 449 21.28 5.16 9.91
C LEU A 449 20.88 6.35 10.78
N ALA A 450 20.15 6.11 11.87
CA ALA A 450 19.85 7.15 12.86
C ALA A 450 20.19 6.66 14.27
N PHE A 451 20.80 7.54 15.07
CA PHE A 451 21.04 7.31 16.50
C PHE A 451 20.01 8.08 17.33
N MET A 452 19.26 7.36 18.14
CA MET A 452 18.27 7.90 19.07
C MET A 452 18.71 7.69 20.51
N VAL A 453 18.60 8.76 21.30
CA VAL A 453 18.86 8.79 22.73
C VAL A 453 17.53 8.77 23.45
N ARG A 454 17.39 7.85 24.40
CA ARG A 454 16.20 7.72 25.25
C ARG A 454 16.60 7.81 26.72
N GLY A 455 15.94 8.67 27.49
CA GLY A 455 16.10 8.72 28.94
C GLY A 455 15.52 7.48 29.63
N VAL A 456 16.29 6.93 30.57
CA VAL A 456 15.84 5.82 31.42
C VAL A 456 14.87 6.35 32.47
N ALA A 457 15.33 7.31 33.28
CA ALA A 457 14.55 7.99 34.34
C ALA A 457 14.09 9.40 33.95
N SER A 458 14.13 9.74 32.66
CA SER A 458 13.63 11.01 32.12
C SER A 458 12.78 10.81 30.87
N ASP A 459 12.02 11.84 30.49
CA ASP A 459 11.19 11.85 29.26
C ASP A 459 11.99 12.17 28.00
N LEU A 460 13.34 12.20 28.09
CA LEU A 460 14.23 12.52 26.98
C LEU A 460 14.04 11.53 25.83
N LYS A 461 13.73 12.05 24.64
CA LYS A 461 13.66 11.32 23.37
C LYS A 461 14.26 12.21 22.31
N TYR A 462 15.45 11.87 21.80
CA TYR A 462 16.20 12.78 20.95
C TYR A 462 16.96 12.06 19.86
N ILE A 463 16.93 12.58 18.63
CA ILE A 463 17.78 12.08 17.54
C ILE A 463 19.11 12.80 17.61
N LEU A 464 20.17 12.07 17.97
CA LEU A 464 21.52 12.62 18.11
C LEU A 464 22.11 12.99 16.75
N GLY A 465 21.94 12.10 15.77
CA GLY A 465 22.47 12.27 14.41
C GLY A 465 21.92 11.21 13.47
N TYR A 466 22.11 11.44 12.17
CA TYR A 466 21.77 10.49 11.12
C TYR A 466 22.86 10.48 10.05
N PHE A 467 23.00 9.37 9.33
CA PHE A 467 24.06 9.13 8.35
C PHE A 467 23.45 8.52 7.09
N SER A 468 23.80 8.99 5.90
CA SER A 468 23.30 8.40 4.66
C SER A 468 24.20 7.23 4.25
N THR A 469 23.60 6.06 4.06
CA THR A 469 24.31 4.78 3.91
C THR A 469 23.76 4.00 2.73
N GLN A 470 24.48 2.98 2.28
CA GLN A 470 23.95 2.00 1.33
C GLN A 470 23.71 0.65 2.01
N SER A 471 24.68 0.23 2.82
CA SER A 471 24.63 -0.89 3.75
C SER A 471 25.80 -0.72 4.71
N LEU A 472 25.54 -0.73 6.02
CA LEU A 472 26.61 -0.57 7.01
C LEU A 472 27.25 -1.89 7.40
N THR A 473 28.58 -1.90 7.44
CA THR A 473 29.37 -3.00 8.04
C THR A 473 29.55 -2.76 9.54
N SER A 474 29.83 -3.82 10.29
CA SER A 474 30.15 -3.72 11.73
C SER A 474 31.33 -2.78 12.02
N PHE A 475 32.33 -2.77 11.12
CA PHE A 475 33.51 -1.91 11.22
C PHE A 475 33.21 -0.43 11.03
N GLN A 476 32.18 -0.09 10.25
CA GLN A 476 31.70 1.29 10.09
C GLN A 476 30.82 1.72 11.27
N ILE A 477 30.02 0.82 11.83
CA ILE A 477 29.17 1.10 13.00
C ILE A 477 30.02 1.41 14.24
N MET A 478 31.12 0.67 14.42
CA MET A 478 32.00 0.80 15.59
C MET A 478 32.47 2.24 15.88
N PRO A 479 33.14 2.96 14.95
CA PRO A 479 33.57 4.34 15.20
C PRO A 479 32.40 5.31 15.36
N LEU A 480 31.29 5.12 14.63
CA LEU A 480 30.11 5.97 14.76
C LEU A 480 29.44 5.81 16.12
N PHE A 481 29.36 4.59 16.63
CA PHE A 481 28.84 4.27 17.95
C PHE A 481 29.70 4.91 19.05
N TRP A 482 31.02 4.71 19.02
CA TRP A 482 31.89 5.30 20.05
C TRP A 482 31.96 6.82 19.96
N LYS A 483 31.85 7.41 18.77
CA LYS A 483 31.69 8.86 18.59
C LYS A 483 30.36 9.36 19.15
N ALA A 484 29.27 8.59 19.03
CA ALA A 484 28.01 8.91 19.71
C ALA A 484 28.15 8.86 21.24
N VAL A 485 28.76 7.80 21.77
CA VAL A 485 28.99 7.63 23.22
C VAL A 485 29.86 8.77 23.76
N SER A 486 30.94 9.15 23.05
CA SER A 486 31.82 10.24 23.47
C SER A 486 31.08 11.58 23.57
N ILE A 487 30.22 11.89 22.60
CA ILE A 487 29.40 13.11 22.61
C ILE A 487 28.45 13.10 23.81
N LEU A 488 27.81 11.96 24.09
CA LEU A 488 26.85 11.86 25.20
C LEU A 488 27.55 11.98 26.55
N GLU A 489 28.60 11.20 26.78
CA GLU A 489 29.32 11.15 28.05
C GLU A 489 30.08 12.46 28.32
N VAL A 490 30.92 12.90 27.37
CA VAL A 490 31.88 14.00 27.58
C VAL A 490 31.24 15.37 27.35
N THR A 491 30.38 15.51 26.34
CA THR A 491 29.83 16.83 25.94
C THR A 491 28.46 17.10 26.53
N CYS A 492 27.58 16.10 26.58
CA CYS A 492 26.20 16.28 27.05
C CYS A 492 26.03 15.95 28.54
N ASN A 493 27.04 15.33 29.17
CA ASN A 493 26.96 14.75 30.51
C ASN A 493 25.73 13.84 30.66
N LEU A 494 25.54 12.95 29.69
CA LEU A 494 24.52 11.91 29.66
C LEU A 494 25.20 10.55 29.69
N TRP A 495 24.76 9.69 30.59
CA TRP A 495 25.44 8.44 30.94
C TRP A 495 24.83 7.29 30.18
N VAL A 496 25.57 6.76 29.21
CA VAL A 496 25.11 5.65 28.37
C VAL A 496 25.19 4.36 29.17
N CYS A 497 24.05 3.76 29.49
CA CYS A 497 23.99 2.49 30.19
C CYS A 497 23.69 1.31 29.25
N ALA A 498 23.00 1.55 28.15
CA ALA A 498 22.62 0.47 27.22
C ALA A 498 22.64 0.92 25.76
N ALA A 499 22.90 -0.04 24.87
CA ALA A 499 22.79 0.14 23.44
C ALA A 499 21.88 -0.93 22.81
N VAL A 500 20.92 -0.50 21.99
CA VAL A 500 19.89 -1.37 21.41
C VAL A 500 19.98 -1.34 19.89
N SER A 501 20.08 -2.50 19.26
CA SER A 501 20.04 -2.67 17.80
C SER A 501 19.09 -3.80 17.37
N ASP A 502 18.77 -3.86 16.09
CA ASP A 502 17.99 -4.95 15.53
C ASP A 502 18.82 -6.25 15.40
N GLY A 503 18.19 -7.29 14.85
CA GLY A 503 18.86 -8.56 14.59
C GLY A 503 19.62 -8.62 13.26
N ALA A 504 20.17 -7.54 12.71
CA ALA A 504 20.96 -7.59 11.49
C ALA A 504 22.32 -8.30 11.70
N SER A 505 22.91 -8.85 10.64
CA SER A 505 24.22 -9.53 10.71
C SER A 505 25.37 -8.58 11.06
N SER A 506 25.35 -7.36 10.51
CA SER A 506 26.32 -6.30 10.83
C SER A 506 26.23 -5.90 12.31
N ASN A 507 25.02 -5.75 12.85
CA ASN A 507 24.79 -5.41 14.24
C ASN A 507 25.24 -6.51 15.21
N ARG A 508 24.96 -7.77 14.91
CA ARG A 508 25.50 -8.90 15.69
C ARG A 508 27.02 -8.93 15.68
N LYS A 509 27.65 -8.76 14.51
CA LYS A 509 29.11 -8.74 14.41
C LYS A 509 29.70 -7.56 15.15
N PHE A 510 29.02 -6.41 15.15
CA PHE A 510 29.39 -5.25 15.96
C PHE A 510 29.47 -5.58 17.46
N TYR A 511 28.52 -6.34 18.01
CA TYR A 511 28.61 -6.80 19.39
C TYR A 511 29.79 -7.75 19.62
N GLU A 512 29.98 -8.74 18.74
CA GLU A 512 31.13 -9.67 18.83
C GLU A 512 32.49 -8.96 18.76
N LEU A 513 32.60 -7.86 18.01
CA LEU A 513 33.85 -7.08 17.94
C LEU A 513 34.22 -6.44 19.29
N HIS A 514 33.29 -6.34 20.23
CA HIS A 514 33.59 -5.90 21.60
C HIS A 514 34.10 -7.03 22.49
N ALA A 515 34.13 -8.29 22.04
CA ALA A 515 34.61 -9.43 22.85
C ALA A 515 36.03 -9.19 23.40
N SER A 516 36.92 -8.62 22.60
CA SER A 516 38.29 -8.30 23.01
C SER A 516 38.40 -7.15 24.03
N LEU A 517 37.30 -6.43 24.26
CA LEU A 517 37.19 -5.35 25.24
C LEU A 517 36.51 -5.83 26.53
N VAL A 518 36.10 -7.09 26.59
CA VAL A 518 35.56 -7.73 27.80
C VAL A 518 36.71 -8.33 28.60
N GLU A 519 36.59 -8.34 29.93
CA GLU A 519 37.57 -8.89 30.86
C GLU A 519 37.92 -10.36 30.56
N GLU A 520 39.19 -10.75 30.79
CA GLU A 520 39.74 -12.09 30.48
C GLU A 520 39.00 -13.26 31.17
N ASN A 521 38.24 -13.00 32.24
CA ASN A 521 37.47 -13.99 33.01
C ASN A 521 35.94 -13.88 32.79
N TYR A 522 35.51 -13.55 31.58
CA TYR A 522 34.08 -13.45 31.28
C TYR A 522 33.41 -14.83 31.20
N SER A 523 32.55 -15.14 32.18
CA SER A 523 31.91 -16.45 32.35
C SER A 523 30.74 -16.72 31.39
N VAL A 524 30.32 -15.74 30.59
CA VAL A 524 29.13 -15.82 29.75
C VAL A 524 29.55 -15.94 28.27
N ASP A 525 29.11 -17.03 27.63
CA ASP A 525 29.36 -17.36 26.21
C ASP A 525 28.62 -16.43 25.20
N VAL A 526 28.18 -15.25 25.63
CA VAL A 526 27.60 -14.22 24.76
C VAL A 526 28.05 -12.82 25.19
N VAL A 527 28.57 -12.03 24.24
CA VAL A 527 28.96 -10.63 24.48
C VAL A 527 27.70 -9.80 24.67
N HIS A 528 27.39 -9.47 25.92
CA HIS A 528 26.20 -8.71 26.29
C HIS A 528 26.52 -7.36 26.95
N ARG A 529 27.80 -7.05 27.14
CA ARG A 529 28.29 -5.79 27.70
C ARG A 529 29.70 -5.46 27.22
N THR A 530 30.11 -4.20 27.36
CA THR A 530 31.48 -3.74 27.15
C THR A 530 31.83 -2.62 28.14
N ILE A 531 33.12 -2.42 28.45
CA ILE A 531 33.57 -1.30 29.27
C ILE A 531 33.36 0.00 28.50
N ASN A 532 32.80 1.03 29.15
CA ASN A 532 32.65 2.34 28.52
C ASN A 532 34.00 3.05 28.41
N LEU A 533 34.50 3.24 27.18
CA LEU A 533 35.79 3.89 26.91
C LEU A 533 35.89 5.34 27.44
N PHE A 534 34.77 6.02 27.64
CA PHE A 534 34.70 7.40 28.15
C PHE A 534 34.32 7.48 29.63
N ALA A 535 33.95 6.35 30.24
CA ALA A 535 33.68 6.22 31.66
C ALA A 535 34.00 4.79 32.14
N PRO A 536 35.28 4.44 32.33
CA PRO A 536 35.70 3.04 32.55
C PRO A 536 35.12 2.36 33.81
N SER A 537 34.54 3.12 34.73
CA SER A 537 33.83 2.59 35.90
C SER A 537 32.45 2.00 35.59
N ARG A 538 31.94 2.17 34.36
CA ARG A 538 30.60 1.70 33.95
C ARG A 538 30.67 0.84 32.70
N TYR A 539 29.75 -0.11 32.60
CA TYR A 539 29.53 -0.89 31.38
C TYR A 539 28.43 -0.28 30.51
N ILE A 540 28.49 -0.58 29.21
CA ILE A 540 27.38 -0.41 28.28
C ILE A 540 26.82 -1.80 27.96
N TYR A 541 25.54 -2.02 28.25
CA TYR A 541 24.85 -3.29 28.04
C TYR A 541 24.18 -3.37 26.66
N PHE A 542 24.34 -4.48 25.95
CA PHE A 542 23.85 -4.67 24.58
C PHE A 542 22.52 -5.42 24.53
N PHE A 543 21.51 -4.79 23.92
CA PHE A 543 20.18 -5.36 23.77
C PHE A 543 19.86 -5.66 22.32
N SER A 544 19.32 -6.85 22.06
CA SER A 544 18.60 -7.10 20.80
C SER A 544 17.14 -6.69 20.99
N ASP A 545 16.56 -6.01 20.01
CA ASP A 545 15.20 -5.50 20.10
C ASP A 545 14.18 -6.61 20.45
N ALA A 546 13.60 -6.57 21.66
CA ALA A 546 12.66 -7.59 22.13
C ALA A 546 11.42 -7.78 21.22
N PRO A 547 10.78 -6.70 20.70
CA PRO A 547 9.78 -6.80 19.64
C PRO A 547 10.26 -7.53 18.37
N HIS A 548 11.54 -7.40 18.01
CA HIS A 548 12.13 -8.18 16.93
C HIS A 548 12.28 -9.67 17.30
N LEU A 549 12.72 -9.98 18.51
CA LEU A 549 12.89 -11.36 19.00
C LEU A 549 11.56 -12.13 19.04
N ILE A 550 10.46 -11.49 19.45
CA ILE A 550 9.14 -12.14 19.41
C ILE A 550 8.67 -12.40 17.97
N LYS A 551 8.94 -11.47 17.03
CA LYS A 551 8.64 -11.67 15.60
C LYS A 551 9.44 -12.84 15.03
N THR A 552 10.74 -12.92 15.30
CA THR A 552 11.57 -14.01 14.76
C THR A 552 11.24 -15.35 15.39
N SER A 553 10.91 -15.38 16.69
CA SER A 553 10.41 -16.57 17.38
C SER A 553 9.12 -17.08 16.73
N ARG A 554 8.15 -16.19 16.47
CA ARG A 554 6.92 -16.53 15.74
C ARG A 554 7.22 -17.00 14.33
N ASN A 555 8.12 -16.33 13.63
CA ASN A 555 8.50 -16.70 12.26
C ASN A 555 9.20 -18.06 12.20
N CYS A 556 9.94 -18.47 13.25
CA CYS A 556 10.49 -19.82 13.36
C CYS A 556 9.34 -20.84 13.50
N LEU A 557 8.40 -20.60 14.42
CA LEU A 557 7.23 -21.47 14.61
C LEU A 557 6.38 -21.58 13.33
N PHE A 558 6.13 -20.46 12.64
CA PHE A 558 5.42 -20.44 11.35
C PHE A 558 6.11 -21.29 10.29
N ASN A 559 7.44 -21.17 10.15
CA ASN A 559 8.17 -21.97 9.18
C ASN A 559 8.41 -23.42 9.64
N SER A 560 7.94 -23.79 10.84
CA SER A 560 8.01 -25.15 11.37
C SER A 560 6.88 -25.99 10.78
N GLY A 561 7.22 -26.83 9.81
CA GLY A 561 6.25 -27.69 9.12
C GLY A 561 5.27 -26.95 8.18
N THR A 562 5.40 -25.63 8.01
CA THR A 562 4.60 -24.84 7.03
C THR A 562 5.42 -23.70 6.41
N GLY A 563 4.81 -22.88 5.55
CA GLY A 563 5.43 -21.68 4.99
C GLY A 563 6.56 -22.01 4.02
N LYS A 564 7.79 -21.58 4.32
CA LYS A 564 8.99 -22.00 3.54
C LYS A 564 9.52 -23.37 3.96
N HIS A 565 8.94 -24.00 4.99
CA HIS A 565 9.41 -25.26 5.56
C HIS A 565 10.91 -25.21 5.93
N SER A 566 11.41 -24.03 6.30
CA SER A 566 12.81 -23.85 6.68
C SER A 566 13.13 -24.35 8.09
N ARG A 567 12.12 -24.79 8.85
CA ARG A 567 12.24 -25.32 10.21
C ARG A 567 11.37 -26.57 10.36
N LEU A 568 11.72 -27.39 11.34
CA LEU A 568 10.94 -28.53 11.82
C LEU A 568 11.22 -28.67 13.33
N MET A 569 10.75 -27.66 14.07
CA MET A 569 11.09 -27.47 15.48
C MET A 569 10.61 -28.66 16.32
N TRP A 570 11.46 -29.10 17.25
CA TRP A 570 11.20 -30.30 18.05
C TRP A 570 11.86 -30.21 19.42
N ASN A 571 11.09 -30.46 20.48
CA ASN A 571 11.56 -30.50 21.87
C ASN A 571 10.89 -31.67 22.60
N GLY A 572 11.33 -32.91 22.38
CA GLY A 572 10.60 -34.10 22.82
C GLY A 572 9.37 -34.42 21.95
N CYS A 573 8.53 -33.43 21.66
CA CYS A 573 7.43 -33.49 20.69
C CYS A 573 7.57 -32.41 19.60
N ASP A 574 6.82 -32.58 18.50
CA ASP A 574 6.85 -31.66 17.36
C ASP A 574 6.25 -30.30 17.72
N MET A 575 6.95 -29.22 17.36
CA MET A 575 6.52 -27.84 17.56
C MET A 575 6.20 -27.20 16.21
N ILE A 576 4.99 -27.42 15.70
CA ILE A 576 4.63 -27.06 14.32
C ILE A 576 3.50 -26.05 14.25
N TRP A 577 3.51 -25.22 13.19
CA TRP A 577 2.46 -24.23 12.96
C TRP A 577 1.07 -24.84 12.76
N ARG A 578 1.02 -26.13 12.36
CA ARG A 578 -0.23 -26.86 12.19
C ARG A 578 -1.06 -26.88 13.48
N HIS A 579 -0.43 -26.95 14.65
CA HIS A 579 -1.15 -26.90 15.94
C HIS A 579 -1.95 -25.61 16.11
N VAL A 580 -1.33 -24.47 15.82
CA VAL A 580 -1.96 -23.14 15.91
C VAL A 580 -3.05 -22.96 14.85
N SER A 581 -2.77 -23.34 13.61
CA SER A 581 -3.71 -23.16 12.51
C SER A 581 -4.94 -24.06 12.63
N ALA A 582 -4.77 -25.33 13.02
CA ALA A 582 -5.89 -26.25 13.23
C ALA A 582 -6.78 -25.80 14.38
N LEU A 583 -6.21 -25.35 15.50
CA LEU A 583 -6.97 -24.74 16.59
C LEU A 583 -7.80 -23.54 16.11
N TYR A 584 -7.20 -22.64 15.32
CA TYR A 584 -7.92 -21.47 14.81
C TYR A 584 -9.10 -21.85 13.92
N TYR A 585 -8.92 -22.78 12.97
CA TYR A 585 -10.01 -23.20 12.10
C TYR A 585 -11.12 -23.94 12.87
N ALA A 586 -10.76 -24.74 13.88
CA ALA A 586 -11.75 -25.37 14.74
C ALA A 586 -12.51 -24.36 15.63
N ASP A 587 -11.86 -23.26 16.05
CA ASP A 587 -12.51 -22.18 16.81
C ASP A 587 -13.52 -21.38 15.97
N LEU A 588 -13.31 -21.29 14.65
CA LEU A 588 -14.25 -20.60 13.74
C LEU A 588 -15.61 -21.30 13.64
N ASP A 589 -15.64 -22.62 13.82
CA ASP A 589 -16.88 -23.41 13.80
C ASP A 589 -17.64 -23.32 15.15
N GLN A 590 -17.05 -22.71 16.18
CA GLN A 590 -17.68 -22.53 17.49
C GLN A 590 -18.48 -21.22 17.54
N GLY A 591 -19.70 -21.27 18.10
CA GLY A 591 -20.53 -20.07 18.28
C GLY A 591 -19.96 -19.04 19.28
N LEU A 592 -19.07 -19.46 20.17
CA LEU A 592 -18.35 -18.59 21.11
C LEU A 592 -16.85 -18.82 20.95
N HIS A 593 -16.17 -17.91 20.24
CA HIS A 593 -14.75 -18.01 19.95
C HIS A 593 -13.86 -17.89 21.19
N GLN A 594 -12.94 -18.83 21.36
CA GLN A 594 -11.89 -18.83 22.38
C GLN A 594 -10.75 -17.88 22.02
N LEU A 595 -10.56 -17.58 20.72
CA LEU A 595 -9.47 -16.77 20.20
C LEU A 595 -9.95 -15.46 19.54
N PRO A 596 -10.70 -14.57 20.24
CA PRO A 596 -11.33 -13.40 19.64
C PRO A 596 -10.35 -12.34 19.10
N LYS A 597 -9.07 -12.42 19.48
CA LYS A 597 -7.99 -11.54 18.99
C LYS A 597 -7.33 -12.06 17.72
N ILE A 598 -7.44 -13.37 17.47
CA ILE A 598 -6.78 -14.03 16.34
C ILE A 598 -7.66 -13.87 15.12
N THR A 599 -7.03 -13.54 14.01
CA THR A 599 -7.68 -13.24 12.72
C THR A 599 -6.97 -14.01 11.62
N PRO A 600 -7.51 -14.06 10.39
CA PRO A 600 -6.84 -14.74 9.28
C PRO A 600 -5.41 -14.23 9.03
N ASP A 601 -5.14 -12.95 9.28
CA ASP A 601 -3.82 -12.32 9.16
C ASP A 601 -2.79 -12.88 10.15
N HIS A 602 -3.22 -13.49 11.25
CA HIS A 602 -2.34 -14.15 12.23
C HIS A 602 -1.88 -15.52 11.74
N ILE A 603 -2.73 -16.21 10.98
CA ILE A 603 -2.51 -17.59 10.53
C ILE A 603 -1.81 -17.60 9.16
N ASN A 604 -2.30 -16.79 8.23
CA ASN A 604 -1.82 -16.71 6.85
C ASN A 604 -0.86 -15.51 6.70
N LEU A 605 0.41 -15.73 7.05
CA LEU A 605 1.39 -14.65 7.13
C LEU A 605 1.95 -14.21 5.77
N THR A 606 1.52 -13.04 5.31
CA THR A 606 2.17 -12.29 4.22
C THR A 606 3.50 -11.66 4.66
N SER A 607 4.31 -11.17 3.71
CA SER A 607 5.55 -10.42 4.02
C SER A 607 5.31 -9.22 4.95
N PHE A 608 4.17 -8.53 4.81
CA PHE A 608 3.80 -7.42 5.69
C PHE A 608 3.35 -7.91 7.08
N SER A 609 2.53 -8.97 7.15
CA SER A 609 2.07 -9.56 8.42
C SER A 609 3.21 -10.16 9.24
N LYS A 610 4.29 -10.62 8.59
CA LYS A 610 5.52 -11.08 9.26
C LYS A 610 6.21 -9.99 10.07
N MET A 611 6.06 -8.72 9.68
CA MET A 611 6.69 -7.58 10.33
C MET A 611 5.86 -6.95 11.45
N LYS A 612 4.59 -7.33 11.59
CA LYS A 612 3.69 -6.80 12.62
C LYS A 612 3.92 -7.49 13.96
N VAL A 613 4.39 -6.70 14.94
CA VAL A 613 4.68 -7.18 16.31
C VAL A 613 3.41 -7.64 17.03
N ASN A 614 2.29 -6.92 16.86
CA ASN A 614 1.03 -7.27 17.53
C ASN A 614 0.52 -8.67 17.14
N LEU A 615 0.65 -9.04 15.86
CA LEU A 615 0.26 -10.37 15.39
C LEU A 615 1.15 -11.45 16.03
N ALA A 616 2.45 -11.18 16.15
CA ALA A 616 3.38 -12.12 16.78
C ALA A 616 3.08 -12.31 18.28
N ALA A 617 2.89 -11.20 19.01
CA ALA A 617 2.58 -11.22 20.43
C ALA A 617 1.22 -11.86 20.75
N GLN A 618 0.23 -11.73 19.86
CA GLN A 618 -1.08 -12.37 20.06
C GLN A 618 -1.03 -13.88 19.81
N VAL A 619 -0.25 -14.35 18.84
CA VAL A 619 -0.01 -15.79 18.63
C VAL A 619 0.82 -16.38 19.77
N LEU A 620 1.93 -15.74 20.13
CA LEU A 620 2.81 -16.20 21.22
C LEU A 620 2.32 -15.63 22.56
N SER A 621 1.08 -15.95 22.93
CA SER A 621 0.44 -15.47 24.15
C SER A 621 0.11 -16.61 25.11
N SER A 622 0.00 -16.29 26.40
CA SER A 622 -0.50 -17.23 27.40
C SER A 622 -1.92 -17.75 27.08
N THR A 623 -2.77 -16.89 26.50
CA THR A 623 -4.12 -17.29 26.05
C THR A 623 -4.08 -18.31 24.91
N MET A 624 -3.13 -18.21 23.99
CA MET A 624 -2.94 -19.21 22.94
C MET A 624 -2.44 -20.53 23.53
N ALA A 625 -1.47 -20.47 24.46
CA ALA A 625 -0.94 -21.66 25.13
C ALA A 625 -2.05 -22.44 25.84
N LEU A 626 -2.90 -21.77 26.61
CA LEU A 626 -4.04 -22.39 27.30
C LEU A 626 -5.06 -23.00 26.32
N ALA A 627 -5.35 -22.30 25.20
CA ALA A 627 -6.25 -22.81 24.18
C ALA A 627 -5.68 -24.07 23.48
N LEU A 628 -4.37 -24.10 23.21
CA LEU A 628 -3.68 -25.28 22.67
C LEU A 628 -3.79 -26.48 23.61
N ARG A 629 -3.49 -26.30 24.91
CA ARG A 629 -3.60 -27.37 25.92
C ARG A 629 -5.03 -27.89 26.06
N ARG A 630 -6.03 -27.01 25.94
CA ARG A 630 -7.45 -27.39 26.01
C ARG A 630 -7.92 -28.16 24.77
N PHE A 631 -7.40 -27.82 23.60
CA PHE A 631 -7.82 -28.43 22.33
C PHE A 631 -7.12 -29.76 22.06
N TYR A 632 -5.83 -29.86 22.39
CA TYR A 632 -5.02 -31.08 22.21
C TYR A 632 -4.91 -31.86 23.53
N THR A 633 -5.98 -32.57 23.90
CA THR A 633 -6.03 -33.36 25.15
C THR A 633 -5.11 -34.59 25.14
N ASP A 634 -4.65 -35.00 23.96
CA ASP A 634 -3.65 -36.05 23.74
C ASP A 634 -2.22 -35.58 24.02
N GLY A 635 -2.02 -34.29 24.31
CA GLY A 635 -0.72 -33.70 24.60
C GLY A 635 0.13 -33.42 23.35
N SER A 636 -0.40 -33.62 22.14
CA SER A 636 0.39 -33.50 20.90
C SER A 636 0.97 -32.10 20.68
N ALA A 637 0.33 -31.07 21.24
CA ALA A 637 0.72 -29.67 21.12
C ALA A 637 1.32 -29.07 22.40
N GLU A 638 1.61 -29.88 23.43
CA GLU A 638 2.10 -29.37 24.73
C GLU A 638 3.37 -28.52 24.57
N GLU A 639 4.33 -28.99 23.79
CA GLU A 639 5.58 -28.25 23.53
C GLU A 639 5.35 -26.95 22.76
N THR A 640 4.35 -26.93 21.88
CA THR A 640 3.96 -25.68 21.19
C THR A 640 3.34 -24.69 22.17
N ALA A 641 2.51 -25.17 23.10
CA ALA A 641 1.91 -24.36 24.14
C ALA A 641 2.97 -23.82 25.11
N SER A 642 3.87 -24.67 25.60
CA SER A 642 4.99 -24.30 26.47
C SER A 642 5.90 -23.26 25.82
N PHE A 643 6.22 -23.41 24.53
CA PHE A 643 6.97 -22.38 23.80
C PHE A 643 6.24 -21.04 23.71
N CYS A 644 4.93 -21.05 23.42
CA CYS A 644 4.13 -19.81 23.41
C CYS A 644 4.14 -19.13 24.78
N GLU A 645 4.05 -19.91 25.86
CA GLU A 645 4.06 -19.41 27.23
C GLU A 645 5.43 -18.85 27.64
N MET A 646 6.53 -19.57 27.35
CA MET A 646 7.90 -19.13 27.64
C MET A 646 8.23 -17.82 26.94
N ILE A 647 7.92 -17.71 25.64
CA ILE A 647 8.16 -16.46 24.89
C ILE A 647 7.24 -15.33 25.36
N ASN A 648 5.98 -15.62 25.73
CA ASN A 648 5.08 -14.60 26.29
C ASN A 648 5.67 -13.99 27.58
N ARG A 649 6.05 -14.85 28.54
CA ARG A 649 6.60 -14.40 29.84
C ARG A 649 7.91 -13.62 29.65
N PHE A 650 8.80 -14.12 28.77
CA PHE A 650 10.03 -13.40 28.39
C PHE A 650 9.72 -12.00 27.84
N PHE A 651 8.76 -11.89 26.92
CA PHE A 651 8.40 -10.61 26.34
C PHE A 651 7.73 -9.67 27.34
N ASP A 652 6.90 -10.18 28.25
CA ASP A 652 6.28 -9.40 29.31
C ASP A 652 7.36 -8.81 30.25
N CYS A 653 8.37 -9.59 30.65
CA CYS A 653 9.52 -9.09 31.42
C CYS A 653 10.23 -7.91 30.74
N LEU A 654 10.35 -7.93 29.42
CA LEU A 654 11.06 -6.91 28.62
C LEU A 654 10.18 -5.74 28.17
N ASN A 655 8.89 -5.77 28.50
CA ASN A 655 7.91 -4.83 27.98
C ASN A 655 7.11 -4.15 29.10
N VAL A 656 7.76 -3.91 30.24
CA VAL A 656 7.22 -3.16 31.38
C VAL A 656 7.22 -1.66 31.04
N ARG A 657 6.02 -1.09 30.90
CA ARG A 657 5.82 0.30 30.40
C ARG A 657 5.32 1.29 31.44
N SER A 658 4.71 0.78 32.51
CA SER A 658 3.98 1.59 33.47
C SER A 658 3.95 0.88 34.81
N THR A 659 3.92 1.68 35.87
CA THR A 659 3.77 1.24 37.26
C THR A 659 2.43 0.59 37.58
N PHE A 660 1.41 0.73 36.73
CA PHE A 660 0.06 0.22 37.00
C PHE A 660 -0.42 -0.84 36.00
N GLU A 661 0.33 -1.09 34.93
CA GLU A 661 -0.10 -2.01 33.87
C GLU A 661 -0.26 -3.45 34.37
N HIS A 662 0.65 -3.91 35.23
CA HIS A 662 0.62 -5.23 35.85
C HIS A 662 -0.67 -5.45 36.65
N THR A 663 -1.10 -4.46 37.45
CA THR A 663 -2.33 -4.51 38.24
C THR A 663 -3.56 -4.58 37.35
N ARG A 664 -3.62 -3.72 36.31
CA ARG A 664 -4.76 -3.69 35.38
C ARG A 664 -4.89 -4.99 34.58
N LYS A 665 -3.77 -5.57 34.16
CA LYS A 665 -3.74 -6.82 33.39
C LYS A 665 -3.71 -8.08 34.25
N ARG A 666 -3.52 -7.95 35.57
CA ARG A 666 -3.29 -9.06 36.52
C ARG A 666 -2.16 -9.98 36.04
N ASN A 667 -1.01 -9.37 35.73
CA ASN A 667 0.17 -10.08 35.24
C ASN A 667 1.43 -9.54 35.91
N ASP A 668 1.99 -10.31 36.84
CA ASP A 668 3.13 -9.90 37.68
C ASP A 668 4.42 -9.76 36.87
N PHE A 669 4.56 -10.45 35.73
CA PHE A 669 5.69 -10.29 34.82
C PHE A 669 5.79 -8.87 34.24
N LEU A 670 4.68 -8.09 34.26
CA LEU A 670 4.63 -6.69 33.81
C LEU A 670 4.87 -5.67 34.93
N ALA A 671 5.22 -6.10 36.15
CA ALA A 671 5.50 -5.19 37.26
C ALA A 671 6.80 -4.39 37.04
N PRO A 672 6.91 -3.13 37.51
CA PRO A 672 8.20 -2.44 37.58
C PRO A 672 9.24 -3.26 38.33
N TYR A 673 10.48 -3.27 37.86
CA TYR A 673 11.58 -3.86 38.63
C TYR A 673 11.98 -2.86 39.70
N SER A 674 11.71 -3.16 40.97
CA SER A 674 12.00 -2.27 42.12
C SER A 674 12.94 -2.91 43.15
N SER A 675 13.40 -4.13 42.92
CA SER A 675 14.32 -4.84 43.81
C SER A 675 15.42 -5.52 42.99
N ALA A 676 16.64 -5.53 43.53
CA ALA A 676 17.76 -6.29 42.96
C ALA A 676 17.56 -7.81 43.10
N ASP A 677 16.67 -8.24 44.00
CA ASP A 677 16.33 -9.64 44.27
C ASP A 677 14.97 -10.04 43.68
N ASP A 678 14.54 -9.36 42.61
CA ASP A 678 13.28 -9.67 41.91
C ASP A 678 13.32 -11.11 41.35
N GLU A 679 12.32 -11.93 41.72
CA GLU A 679 12.21 -13.34 41.33
C GLU A 679 12.22 -13.54 39.81
N ARG A 680 11.83 -12.52 39.03
CA ARG A 680 11.86 -12.60 37.56
C ARG A 680 13.28 -12.67 37.02
N PHE A 681 14.28 -12.19 37.74
CA PHE A 681 15.68 -12.38 37.33
C PHE A 681 16.07 -13.85 37.39
N ASP A 682 15.67 -14.55 38.45
CA ASP A 682 15.85 -15.99 38.60
C ASP A 682 15.07 -16.73 37.51
N TRP A 683 13.80 -16.39 37.29
CA TRP A 683 13.00 -16.99 36.21
C TRP A 683 13.67 -16.81 34.84
N LEU A 684 14.18 -15.62 34.52
CA LEU A 684 14.86 -15.37 33.24
C LEU A 684 16.13 -16.21 33.08
N GLN A 685 16.97 -16.30 34.12
CA GLN A 685 18.26 -16.99 34.05
C GLN A 685 18.14 -18.51 34.22
N ASN A 686 17.39 -18.95 35.23
CA ASN A 686 17.35 -20.34 35.68
C ASN A 686 16.14 -21.12 35.20
N THR A 687 15.11 -20.45 34.67
CA THR A 687 13.98 -21.13 34.00
C THR A 687 14.04 -20.94 32.48
N PHE A 688 14.07 -19.69 32.00
CA PHE A 688 13.95 -19.41 30.57
C PHE A 688 15.21 -19.77 29.77
N LEU A 689 16.40 -19.35 30.22
CA LEU A 689 17.64 -19.75 29.50
C LEU A 689 17.92 -21.24 29.65
N VAL A 690 17.64 -21.84 30.82
CA VAL A 690 17.77 -23.28 31.04
C VAL A 690 16.83 -24.06 30.11
N TYR A 691 15.57 -23.64 29.96
CA TYR A 691 14.64 -24.23 28.99
C TYR A 691 15.23 -24.26 27.56
N LEU A 692 15.85 -23.17 27.11
CA LEU A 692 16.48 -23.13 25.78
C LEU A 692 17.70 -24.07 25.67
N GLN A 693 18.47 -24.20 26.76
CA GLN A 693 19.63 -25.08 26.83
C GLN A 693 19.23 -26.58 26.89
N GLU A 694 18.22 -26.91 27.67
CA GLU A 694 17.62 -28.24 27.75
C GLU A 694 17.04 -28.65 26.41
N TRP A 695 16.37 -27.73 25.70
CA TRP A 695 15.88 -27.97 24.36
C TRP A 695 17.01 -28.29 23.37
N LEU A 696 18.10 -27.52 23.37
CA LEU A 696 19.29 -27.86 22.57
C LEU A 696 19.87 -29.24 22.94
N THR A 697 19.92 -29.54 24.24
CA THR A 697 20.41 -30.83 24.75
C THR A 697 19.53 -31.98 24.27
N ALA A 698 18.20 -31.84 24.33
CA ALA A 698 17.24 -32.81 23.82
C ALA A 698 17.44 -33.03 22.32
N ILE A 699 17.64 -31.97 21.53
CA ILE A 699 17.92 -32.08 20.09
C ILE A 699 19.21 -32.87 19.86
N HIS A 700 20.29 -32.63 20.62
CA HIS A 700 21.54 -33.37 20.47
C HIS A 700 21.40 -34.85 20.87
N GLN A 701 20.64 -35.13 21.93
CA GLN A 701 20.38 -36.48 22.42
C GLN A 701 19.36 -37.27 21.59
N ARG A 702 18.63 -36.61 20.68
CA ARG A 702 17.63 -37.24 19.82
C ARG A 702 18.24 -38.41 19.02
N THR A 703 17.67 -39.60 19.21
CA THR A 703 18.07 -40.82 18.50
C THR A 703 17.65 -40.75 17.02
N GLY A 704 18.59 -41.03 16.12
CA GLY A 704 18.37 -41.04 14.66
C GLY A 704 19.53 -40.43 13.89
N ASN A 705 19.66 -40.81 12.61
CA ASN A 705 20.67 -40.26 11.69
C ASN A 705 20.25 -38.87 11.19
N PHE A 706 20.33 -37.87 12.06
CA PHE A 706 20.08 -36.46 11.73
C PHE A 706 21.38 -35.73 11.44
N SER A 707 21.46 -35.03 10.30
CA SER A 707 22.59 -34.16 10.00
C SER A 707 22.61 -32.93 10.90
N ASN A 708 23.74 -32.21 10.93
CA ASN A 708 23.83 -30.94 11.67
C ASN A 708 22.82 -29.90 11.17
N ASP A 709 22.51 -29.90 9.87
CA ASP A 709 21.50 -29.01 9.29
C ASP A 709 20.08 -29.40 9.73
N ASP A 710 19.79 -30.70 9.82
CA ASP A 710 18.50 -31.19 10.34
C ASP A 710 18.32 -30.79 11.81
N ARG A 711 19.35 -30.98 12.63
CA ARG A 711 19.35 -30.56 14.04
C ARG A 711 19.20 -29.05 14.18
N ALA A 712 19.86 -28.26 13.34
CA ALA A 712 19.70 -26.81 13.32
C ALA A 712 18.26 -26.37 12.94
N LYS A 713 17.55 -27.13 12.11
CA LYS A 713 16.14 -26.88 11.77
C LYS A 713 15.17 -27.23 12.90
N MET A 714 15.59 -28.09 13.86
CA MET A 714 14.80 -28.48 15.03
C MET A 714 14.75 -27.42 16.12
N PHE A 715 15.56 -26.37 16.03
CA PHE A 715 15.61 -25.30 17.00
C PHE A 715 15.10 -23.96 16.43
N ILE A 716 14.92 -22.97 17.31
CA ILE A 716 14.83 -21.58 16.87
C ILE A 716 16.10 -21.18 16.11
N SER A 717 16.04 -20.12 15.29
CA SER A 717 17.25 -19.68 14.58
C SER A 717 18.35 -19.30 15.57
N HIS A 718 19.60 -19.69 15.27
CA HIS A 718 20.75 -19.36 16.12
C HIS A 718 20.86 -17.85 16.40
N GLN A 719 20.49 -17.02 15.43
CA GLN A 719 20.45 -15.56 15.58
C GLN A 719 19.40 -15.11 16.61
N THR A 720 18.23 -15.74 16.63
CA THR A 720 17.19 -15.45 17.63
C THR A 720 17.64 -15.93 19.00
N TYR A 721 18.20 -17.15 19.08
CA TYR A 721 18.73 -17.71 20.32
C TYR A 721 19.79 -16.82 20.97
N HIS A 722 20.79 -16.40 20.19
CA HIS A 722 21.83 -15.48 20.65
C HIS A 722 21.25 -14.15 21.12
N GLY A 723 20.29 -13.57 20.38
CA GLY A 723 19.61 -12.33 20.76
C GLY A 723 18.81 -12.46 22.07
N LEU A 724 18.14 -13.59 22.29
CA LEU A 724 17.44 -13.89 23.54
C LEU A 724 18.42 -13.93 24.73
N ARG A 725 19.51 -14.71 24.62
CA ARG A 725 20.53 -14.82 25.68
C ARG A 725 21.15 -13.48 26.04
N MET A 726 21.65 -12.76 25.02
CA MET A 726 22.27 -11.44 25.19
C MET A 726 21.32 -10.49 25.93
N THR A 727 20.08 -10.41 25.49
CA THR A 727 19.06 -9.53 26.07
C THR A 727 18.70 -9.91 27.51
N VAL A 728 18.65 -11.21 27.86
CA VAL A 728 18.42 -11.65 29.24
C VAL A 728 19.56 -11.20 30.16
N HIS A 729 20.80 -11.51 29.80
CA HIS A 729 21.95 -11.15 30.63
C HIS A 729 22.07 -9.63 30.81
N SER A 730 21.91 -8.87 29.71
CA SER A 730 21.91 -7.41 29.77
C SER A 730 20.78 -6.84 30.63
N LEU A 731 19.56 -7.38 30.54
CA LEU A 731 18.44 -6.90 31.35
C LEU A 731 18.71 -7.08 32.84
N VAL A 732 19.17 -8.27 33.24
CA VAL A 732 19.42 -8.58 34.66
C VAL A 732 20.51 -7.67 35.21
N GLU A 733 21.65 -7.56 34.54
CA GLU A 733 22.77 -6.76 35.03
C GLU A 733 22.46 -5.26 35.03
N VAL A 734 21.92 -4.70 33.93
CA VAL A 734 21.63 -3.26 33.86
C VAL A 734 20.58 -2.85 34.87
N THR A 735 19.57 -3.70 35.11
CA THR A 735 18.50 -3.38 36.05
C THR A 735 19.03 -3.35 37.47
N LYS A 736 19.82 -4.36 37.88
CA LYS A 736 20.46 -4.38 39.20
C LYS A 736 21.40 -3.19 39.39
N PHE A 737 22.20 -2.86 38.36
CA PHE A 737 23.07 -1.69 38.36
C PHE A 737 22.27 -0.39 38.57
N LEU A 738 21.24 -0.14 37.77
CA LEU A 738 20.43 1.08 37.87
C LEU A 738 19.72 1.20 39.23
N LEU A 739 19.24 0.09 39.81
CA LEU A 739 18.67 0.10 41.16
C LEU A 739 19.71 0.43 42.22
N SER A 740 20.94 -0.09 42.10
CA SER A 740 22.04 0.24 43.02
C SER A 740 22.51 1.69 42.93
N GLU A 741 22.31 2.33 41.78
CA GLU A 741 22.60 3.76 41.55
C GLU A 741 21.52 4.69 42.12
N GLY A 742 20.43 4.14 42.65
CA GLY A 742 19.37 4.91 43.35
C GLY A 742 18.08 5.08 42.56
N LEU A 743 17.87 4.37 41.45
CA LEU A 743 16.54 4.33 40.81
C LEU A 743 15.55 3.55 41.69
N GLU A 744 14.38 4.12 41.97
CA GLU A 744 13.30 3.43 42.71
C GLU A 744 12.74 2.23 41.94
N TYR A 745 12.68 2.34 40.62
CA TYR A 745 12.25 1.27 39.73
C TYR A 745 12.80 1.44 38.31
N VAL A 746 12.80 0.35 37.56
CA VAL A 746 13.22 0.30 36.15
C VAL A 746 12.06 -0.21 35.28
N LEU A 747 11.81 0.52 34.19
CA LEU A 747 10.84 0.14 33.15
C LEU A 747 11.58 -0.48 31.98
N SER A 748 11.48 -1.80 31.82
CA SER A 748 12.26 -2.55 30.83
C SER A 748 11.94 -2.20 29.37
N GLU A 749 10.76 -1.62 29.09
CA GLU A 749 10.43 -1.14 27.74
C GLU A 749 11.36 0.00 27.29
N LYS A 750 12.11 0.65 28.19
CA LYS A 750 13.12 1.64 27.82
C LYS A 750 14.28 1.03 26.99
N PHE A 751 14.51 -0.28 27.05
CA PHE A 751 15.58 -1.00 26.36
C PHE A 751 15.15 -1.62 25.01
N CYS A 752 14.17 -1.03 24.32
CA CYS A 752 13.75 -1.45 22.98
C CYS A 752 13.80 -0.30 21.95
N GLN A 753 13.76 -0.63 20.66
CA GLN A 753 13.90 0.33 19.57
C GLN A 753 12.57 0.89 19.06
N ASP A 754 11.45 0.62 19.72
CA ASP A 754 10.14 1.01 19.22
C ASP A 754 9.99 2.51 19.01
N LEU A 755 10.61 3.34 19.85
CA LEU A 755 10.63 4.80 19.66
C LEU A 755 11.35 5.21 18.37
N LEU A 756 12.42 4.50 18.00
CA LEU A 756 13.13 4.74 16.76
C LEU A 756 12.27 4.28 15.56
N GLY A 757 11.56 3.16 15.70
CA GLY A 757 10.56 2.72 14.73
C GLY A 757 9.40 3.71 14.56
N GLU A 758 8.92 4.31 15.65
CA GLU A 758 7.92 5.39 15.63
C GLU A 758 8.47 6.65 14.94
N TYR A 759 9.71 7.03 15.22
CA TYR A 759 10.39 8.13 14.53
C TYR A 759 10.50 7.88 13.02
N PHE A 760 10.86 6.68 12.58
CA PHE A 760 10.85 6.34 11.15
C PHE A 760 9.44 6.35 10.55
N GLY A 761 8.42 5.94 11.30
CA GLY A 761 7.03 6.15 10.91
C GLY A 761 6.71 7.63 10.67
N HIS A 762 7.21 8.52 11.54
CA HIS A 762 7.05 9.96 11.37
C HIS A 762 7.77 10.46 10.13
N GLN A 763 9.00 10.00 9.88
CA GLN A 763 9.76 10.34 8.68
C GLN A 763 8.97 10.05 7.40
N ARG A 764 8.31 8.89 7.32
CA ARG A 764 7.46 8.49 6.19
C ARG A 764 6.13 9.25 6.12
N SER A 765 5.62 9.74 7.25
CA SER A 765 4.36 10.49 7.31
C SER A 765 4.49 12.01 7.20
N SER A 766 5.71 12.56 7.29
CA SER A 766 6.04 13.99 7.51
C SER A 766 5.58 14.99 6.42
N ARG A 767 4.79 14.53 5.45
CA ARG A 767 4.12 15.34 4.42
C ARG A 767 2.70 14.84 4.12
N GLY A 768 1.91 14.53 5.15
CA GLY A 768 0.55 14.02 4.98
C GLY A 768 0.47 12.67 4.25
N GLY A 769 1.55 11.88 4.28
CA GLY A 769 1.64 10.58 3.61
C GLY A 769 1.91 10.60 2.10
N TYR A 770 2.13 11.76 1.47
CA TYR A 770 2.42 11.86 0.03
C TYR A 770 3.86 11.44 -0.37
N SER A 771 4.76 11.26 0.60
CA SER A 771 6.16 10.86 0.39
C SER A 771 6.56 9.87 1.48
N ASP A 772 6.09 8.64 1.31
CA ASP A 772 6.34 7.49 2.19
C ASP A 772 7.78 6.96 2.11
N ASN A 773 8.52 7.37 1.08
CA ASN A 773 9.93 7.08 0.86
C ASN A 773 10.72 8.39 0.63
N PRO A 774 11.22 9.07 1.68
CA PRO A 774 11.92 10.35 1.52
C PRO A 774 13.32 10.17 0.90
N THR A 775 13.85 11.21 0.26
CA THR A 775 15.27 11.33 -0.12
C THR A 775 16.13 11.76 1.08
N VAL A 776 17.46 11.64 1.01
CA VAL A 776 18.39 12.13 2.06
C VAL A 776 18.10 13.58 2.45
N GLN A 777 17.94 14.47 1.46
CA GLN A 777 17.62 15.87 1.71
C GLN A 777 16.28 16.02 2.45
N SER A 778 15.24 15.30 2.01
CA SER A 778 13.93 15.35 2.66
C SER A 778 13.98 14.81 4.09
N PHE A 779 14.72 13.74 4.33
CA PHE A 779 14.93 13.15 5.66
C PHE A 779 15.52 14.18 6.63
N GLY A 780 16.57 14.89 6.21
CA GLY A 780 17.21 15.93 7.03
C GLY A 780 16.25 17.05 7.44
N TYR A 781 15.44 17.57 6.52
CA TYR A 781 14.45 18.60 6.84
C TYR A 781 13.26 18.06 7.66
N ASN A 782 12.84 16.83 7.40
CA ASN A 782 11.82 16.15 8.18
C ASN A 782 12.30 15.94 9.62
N ASN A 783 13.58 15.60 9.84
CA ASN A 783 14.16 15.45 11.18
C ASN A 783 13.98 16.71 12.03
N LEU A 784 14.30 17.90 11.47
CA LEU A 784 14.08 19.18 12.16
C LEU A 784 12.59 19.47 12.39
N THR A 785 11.73 19.04 11.47
CA THR A 785 10.28 19.18 11.60
C THR A 785 9.73 18.35 12.74
N ILE A 786 10.21 17.11 12.89
CA ILE A 786 9.84 16.20 13.98
C ILE A 786 10.38 16.76 15.30
N ALA A 787 11.65 17.21 15.34
CA ALA A 787 12.25 17.81 16.53
C ALA A 787 11.55 19.11 16.99
N ALA A 788 10.95 19.86 16.07
CA ALA A 788 10.17 21.07 16.40
C ALA A 788 8.76 20.76 16.93
N GLN A 789 8.30 19.51 16.84
CA GLN A 789 7.02 19.07 17.38
C GLN A 789 7.18 18.64 18.84
N ARG A 790 6.15 18.95 19.64
CA ARG A 790 6.18 18.76 21.10
C ARG A 790 6.07 17.30 21.53
N SER A 791 5.50 16.45 20.66
CA SER A 791 5.34 15.03 20.90
C SER A 791 5.23 14.30 19.56
N ILE A 792 6.00 13.22 19.42
CA ILE A 792 5.88 12.22 18.36
C ILE A 792 4.52 11.53 18.59
N ALA A 793 3.47 11.98 17.88
CA ALA A 793 2.13 11.41 18.01
C ALA A 793 2.06 10.08 17.25
N PRO A 794 1.49 9.00 17.79
CA PRO A 794 1.56 7.67 17.18
C PRO A 794 1.05 7.70 15.73
N VAL A 795 1.82 7.11 14.81
CA VAL A 795 1.39 6.96 13.42
C VAL A 795 0.27 5.92 13.38
N VAL A 796 -0.90 6.33 12.86
CA VAL A 796 -2.12 5.49 12.81
C VAL A 796 -1.94 4.22 11.96
N ARG A 797 -0.94 4.19 11.07
CA ARG A 797 -0.63 3.06 10.15
C ARG A 797 0.87 2.72 10.15
N GLY A 798 1.44 2.37 11.29
CA GLY A 798 2.85 1.94 11.44
C GLY A 798 3.01 0.49 11.92
N ASN A 799 4.23 -0.05 11.93
CA ASN A 799 4.51 -1.38 12.52
C ASN A 799 4.37 -1.38 14.06
N VAL A 800 4.54 -0.21 14.67
CA VAL A 800 4.36 0.05 16.11
C VAL A 800 2.98 0.70 16.32
N MET A 801 1.91 -0.11 16.32
CA MET A 801 0.55 0.39 16.59
C MET A 801 0.19 0.26 18.07
N GLY A 802 -0.65 1.18 18.56
CA GLY A 802 -1.43 1.00 19.80
C GLY A 802 -0.79 1.45 21.11
N ARG A 803 0.39 2.10 21.10
CA ARG A 803 1.10 2.50 22.33
C ARG A 803 0.63 3.79 22.98
N HIS A 804 0.07 4.71 22.22
CA HIS A 804 -0.29 6.05 22.70
C HIS A 804 -1.77 6.38 22.43
N LYS A 805 -2.68 5.60 23.04
CA LYS A 805 -4.07 6.04 23.23
C LYS A 805 -4.17 6.65 24.63
N GLY A 806 -4.02 7.97 24.74
CA GLY A 806 -4.05 8.66 26.04
C GLY A 806 -4.09 10.18 25.93
N GLU A 807 -4.45 10.85 27.03
CA GLU A 807 -4.62 12.30 27.13
C GLU A 807 -3.35 13.12 26.83
N SER A 808 -2.16 12.52 27.02
CA SER A 808 -0.85 13.14 26.70
C SER A 808 -0.61 13.41 25.21
N SER A 809 -1.40 12.80 24.32
CA SER A 809 -1.40 13.10 22.88
C SER A 809 -2.24 14.34 22.49
N LYS A 810 -3.02 14.88 23.43
CA LYS A 810 -3.90 16.02 23.19
C LYS A 810 -3.20 17.31 23.61
N TRP A 811 -3.44 18.40 22.89
CA TRP A 811 -3.00 19.74 23.28
C TRP A 811 -3.76 20.19 24.54
N VAL A 812 -3.21 19.87 25.71
CA VAL A 812 -3.82 20.19 27.01
C VAL A 812 -2.99 21.24 27.75
N VAL A 813 -1.67 21.05 27.84
CA VAL A 813 -0.75 21.90 28.62
C VAL A 813 -0.14 23.02 27.76
N VAL A 814 0.13 24.20 28.34
CA VAL A 814 0.81 25.33 27.68
C VAL A 814 2.33 25.20 27.85
N SER A 815 3.16 25.57 26.86
CA SER A 815 4.63 25.67 27.04
C SER A 815 5.16 27.02 26.59
N GLU A 816 5.90 27.65 27.49
CA GLU A 816 6.58 28.93 27.26
C GLU A 816 8.01 28.76 26.78
N GLU A 817 8.50 27.52 26.66
CA GLU A 817 9.87 27.24 26.25
C GLU A 817 10.21 27.99 24.95
N PRO A 818 11.38 28.63 24.84
CA PRO A 818 11.79 29.28 23.61
C PRO A 818 11.79 28.30 22.45
N LEU A 819 11.31 28.74 21.27
CA LEU A 819 11.47 27.97 20.04
C LEU A 819 12.68 28.48 19.26
N PRO A 820 13.55 27.57 18.78
CA PRO A 820 14.66 27.94 17.93
C PRO A 820 14.13 28.49 16.60
N LYS A 821 14.70 29.60 16.15
CA LYS A 821 14.35 30.23 14.88
C LYS A 821 15.61 30.46 14.08
N ARG A 822 15.54 30.25 12.77
CA ARG A 822 16.61 30.57 11.83
C ARG A 822 17.06 32.02 12.04
N LYS A 823 18.32 32.22 12.42
CA LYS A 823 18.94 33.56 12.50
C LYS A 823 19.10 34.10 11.07
N ARG A 824 18.69 35.34 10.84
CA ARG A 824 19.04 36.04 9.59
C ARG A 824 20.55 36.30 9.66
N LYS A 825 21.31 35.87 8.64
CA LYS A 825 22.69 36.36 8.47
C LYS A 825 22.57 37.88 8.39
N SER A 826 23.15 38.61 9.34
CA SER A 826 23.42 40.02 9.16
C SER A 826 24.31 40.07 7.93
N SER A 827 23.83 40.67 6.84
CA SER A 827 24.69 41.08 5.75
C SER A 827 25.81 41.89 6.39
N GLN A 828 27.01 41.33 6.49
CA GLN A 828 28.22 42.14 6.54
C GLN A 828 28.09 43.02 5.30
N LYS A 829 27.70 44.27 5.52
CA LYS A 829 27.97 45.32 4.55
C LYS A 829 29.48 45.32 4.46
N ASN A 830 30.02 44.69 3.42
CA ASN A 830 31.37 44.97 2.98
C ASN A 830 31.42 46.49 2.79
N LYS A 831 32.08 47.17 3.72
CA LYS A 831 32.68 48.47 3.48
C LYS A 831 34.08 48.20 2.96
#